data_AF-K9SCR0-F1
#
_entry.id   AF-K9SCR0-F1
#
_cell.length_a   1.000
_cell.length_b   1.000
_cell.length_c   1.000
_cell.angle_alpha   90.00
_cell.angle_beta   90.00
_cell.angle_gamma   90.00
#
_symmetry.space_group_name_H-M   'P 1'
#
loop_
_entity.id
_entity.type
_entity.pdbx_description
1 polymer ?
#
loop_
_entity_poly.entity_id
_entity_poly.type
_entity_poly.pdbx_seq_one_letter_code
_entity_poly.pdbx_strand_id
1 'polypeptide(L)'
;MKTQLGSNHTDRPAPDPDRRSPGHDRLQSSGDRSWLSIFTRIINGVGCVIFLLSIPGIGLVSFYSLKYLTNPESMAWLLPYDPPQTTAQRLNPPQTLKEIKAELAEAGIELSDRLYLEPNRDQTGEGYYIYALAERESKEIIAIRVYQPIVKKADPQASSKLDLVSQLKLSGMDEYFVKSPNYKYSETKSKLLPGNKRLPLNQLQKIEGDQPSQGFWFMVWGKTGSNTYGKIFSFTIEPQPTLNVLTDWTSPIEAIPKWQHFSQDDQSIVIEAETSGTNKSAQPLPLQTQAPDLEAAILPLSDREPELIINQSQAFEPSWAIFKVTAGTNLLRPLQLRQITLNEGQGLPKAYSNALILASGGLWSPALVQFDQVQAELIAQGKQLSPYVQEQYDLIKLHAKYTKAQAGRTYANAGQQVTALIIDGRWEDALTIANNSDFTAQSVAEALNRNYLHLWRRVEVAMRVKSTPEIKTWGALILLQKQGFPTAQRWLIERKGATDAAIAMLQRYDLSPLGIQPEVMIGTISPLGDSYQPSAEWFGKHGKLLPHQAWYEVSVSVLRDGDRWRNAPFNELAGRSPLVIWEAFNLDLNNFLTVNVNNEFGQAVTESLNTKAIWIGDDGQLRLLAVGDRDLSGQLTQSAMPAMVSGGGLISRASSFNISVESLGLTTEEKIIVAIYNELQSLGQVSIPFEDFRYEVLSWTFKSADLTGDGRYDYVLEIDRSQIDLGDRHYPMVVVFDSQGDLIFSDIVNSYSRRWISLLPGSSSQILTEVNGRYEAWSLQ
;
A
#
# COMPACT_ATOMS: atom_id res chain seq x y z
N MET A 1 6.81 46.57 -6.27
CA MET A 1 7.40 46.34 -7.62
C MET A 1 6.24 45.96 -8.54
N LYS A 2 5.61 46.83 -9.36
CA LYS A 2 6.03 47.38 -10.69
C LYS A 2 6.83 46.32 -11.49
N THR A 3 6.44 45.83 -12.67
CA THR A 3 5.80 46.44 -13.87
C THR A 3 5.30 45.29 -14.79
N GLN A 4 4.08 45.31 -15.36
CA GLN A 4 3.70 45.60 -16.78
C GLN A 4 4.37 44.70 -17.85
N LEU A 5 3.77 44.30 -18.99
CA LEU A 5 2.59 44.68 -19.79
C LEU A 5 2.39 43.61 -20.90
N GLY A 6 1.21 43.52 -21.51
CA GLY A 6 1.01 42.72 -22.74
C GLY A 6 -0.42 42.26 -22.99
N SER A 7 -1.27 43.18 -23.41
CA SER A 7 -2.69 43.01 -23.78
C SER A 7 -2.90 42.34 -25.14
N ASN A 8 -4.02 41.62 -25.32
CA ASN A 8 -5.05 42.03 -26.29
C ASN A 8 -6.41 41.35 -26.05
N HIS A 9 -7.41 42.21 -25.95
CA HIS A 9 -8.86 41.99 -25.89
C HIS A 9 -9.43 41.57 -27.24
N THR A 10 -10.49 40.75 -27.24
CA THR A 10 -11.90 41.11 -27.56
C THR A 10 -12.76 39.83 -27.43
N ASP A 11 -13.65 39.70 -26.43
CA ASP A 11 -15.06 40.15 -26.38
C ASP A 11 -15.93 39.47 -27.47
N ARG A 12 -16.94 38.60 -27.20
CA ARG A 12 -18.16 38.76 -26.36
C ARG A 12 -18.93 37.41 -26.17
N PRO A 13 -20.02 37.37 -25.35
CA PRO A 13 -20.47 36.19 -24.59
C PRO A 13 -21.78 35.52 -25.08
N ALA A 14 -22.13 34.41 -24.40
CA ALA A 14 -23.34 33.57 -24.47
C ALA A 14 -24.57 34.19 -23.73
N PRO A 15 -25.67 33.47 -23.35
CA PRO A 15 -26.40 32.29 -23.88
C PRO A 15 -27.92 32.59 -24.07
N ASP A 16 -28.78 31.71 -24.60
CA ASP A 16 -29.70 30.77 -23.87
C ASP A 16 -31.06 30.66 -24.66
N PRO A 17 -32.11 29.91 -24.26
CA PRO A 17 -32.38 28.49 -24.54
C PRO A 17 -33.72 28.17 -25.28
N ASP A 18 -33.89 26.86 -25.49
CA ASP A 18 -35.12 26.07 -25.29
C ASP A 18 -36.13 25.82 -26.43
N ARG A 19 -36.27 24.50 -26.68
CA ARG A 19 -37.51 23.70 -26.73
C ARG A 19 -38.28 23.43 -28.05
N ARG A 20 -38.36 22.11 -28.30
CA ARG A 20 -39.46 21.27 -28.86
C ARG A 20 -39.40 20.84 -30.34
N SER A 21 -38.99 19.58 -30.53
CA SER A 21 -39.52 18.61 -31.54
C SER A 21 -41.00 18.26 -31.22
N PRO A 22 -41.78 17.44 -32.01
CA PRO A 22 -41.39 16.46 -33.05
C PRO A 22 -42.38 16.27 -34.25
N GLY A 23 -42.07 15.34 -35.17
CA GLY A 23 -43.11 14.45 -35.76
C GLY A 23 -43.20 14.24 -37.29
N HIS A 24 -42.86 13.02 -37.71
CA HIS A 24 -43.47 12.12 -38.73
C HIS A 24 -43.63 12.46 -40.24
N ASP A 25 -42.94 11.64 -41.05
CA ASP A 25 -43.41 10.68 -42.08
C ASP A 25 -44.37 11.06 -43.25
N ARG A 26 -43.78 10.94 -44.46
CA ARG A 26 -44.12 10.03 -45.60
C ARG A 26 -45.27 10.35 -46.60
N LEU A 27 -44.93 10.08 -47.88
CA LEU A 27 -45.73 9.70 -49.10
C LEU A 27 -45.78 10.78 -50.21
N GLN A 28 -45.06 10.60 -51.34
CA GLN A 28 -45.37 9.85 -52.59
C GLN A 28 -46.08 10.68 -53.71
N SER A 29 -45.40 10.87 -54.86
CA SER A 29 -45.72 10.26 -56.17
C SER A 29 -45.67 11.17 -57.43
N SER A 30 -44.99 10.60 -58.44
CA SER A 30 -45.21 10.62 -59.91
C SER A 30 -44.90 11.86 -60.79
N GLY A 31 -44.27 11.58 -61.94
CA GLY A 31 -44.41 12.38 -63.18
C GLY A 31 -43.21 12.48 -64.14
N ASP A 32 -42.96 11.43 -64.95
CA ASP A 32 -42.38 11.37 -66.32
C ASP A 32 -41.39 12.42 -66.88
N ARG A 33 -40.28 11.94 -67.51
CA ARG A 33 -39.98 12.10 -68.96
C ARG A 33 -38.64 11.48 -69.44
N SER A 34 -38.80 10.53 -70.38
CA SER A 34 -38.01 10.04 -71.54
C SER A 34 -36.46 10.02 -71.60
N TRP A 35 -35.98 8.84 -71.98
CA TRP A 35 -34.60 8.30 -71.95
C TRP A 35 -33.88 8.26 -73.33
N LEU A 36 -34.32 9.04 -74.33
CA LEU A 36 -33.97 8.82 -75.75
C LEU A 36 -33.04 9.87 -76.38
N SER A 37 -32.45 10.80 -75.63
CA SER A 37 -31.56 11.86 -76.17
C SER A 37 -30.08 11.74 -75.75
N ILE A 38 -29.70 10.74 -74.95
CA ILE A 38 -28.32 10.56 -74.47
C ILE A 38 -27.57 9.45 -75.25
N PHE A 39 -28.30 8.51 -75.90
CA PHE A 39 -27.69 7.34 -76.56
C PHE A 39 -26.98 7.62 -77.89
N THR A 40 -27.19 8.77 -78.53
CA THR A 40 -26.66 9.08 -79.87
C THR A 40 -25.32 9.82 -79.89
N ARG A 41 -24.69 10.07 -78.73
CA ARG A 41 -23.36 10.72 -78.64
C ARG A 41 -22.18 9.82 -78.24
N ILE A 42 -22.41 8.52 -77.99
CA ILE A 42 -21.36 7.60 -77.49
C ILE A 42 -20.74 6.72 -78.60
N ILE A 43 -21.40 6.53 -79.75
CA ILE A 43 -21.02 5.46 -80.70
C ILE A 43 -19.87 5.83 -81.66
N ASN A 44 -19.49 7.10 -81.82
CA ASN A 44 -18.39 7.49 -82.73
C ASN A 44 -17.02 7.75 -82.07
N GLY A 45 -16.87 7.52 -80.76
CA GLY A 45 -15.59 7.67 -80.03
C GLY A 45 -14.84 6.36 -79.75
N VAL A 46 -15.48 5.20 -79.93
CA VAL A 46 -14.94 3.92 -79.45
C VAL A 46 -13.97 3.26 -80.44
N GLY A 47 -14.03 3.60 -81.73
CA GLY A 47 -13.20 2.98 -82.77
C GLY A 47 -11.71 3.37 -82.74
N CYS A 48 -11.37 4.59 -82.32
CA CYS A 48 -9.97 5.06 -82.29
C CYS A 48 -9.23 4.72 -80.97
N VAL A 49 -9.94 4.37 -79.91
CA VAL A 49 -9.32 4.02 -78.61
C VAL A 49 -8.86 2.56 -78.58
N ILE A 50 -9.51 1.66 -79.32
CA ILE A 50 -9.18 0.23 -79.33
C ILE A 50 -7.85 -0.07 -80.05
N PHE A 51 -7.47 0.72 -81.06
CA PHE A 51 -6.20 0.52 -81.77
C PHE A 51 -4.97 1.14 -81.07
N LEU A 52 -5.17 2.13 -80.18
CA LEU A 52 -4.07 2.74 -79.41
C LEU A 52 -3.79 2.02 -78.07
N LEU A 53 -4.71 1.18 -77.59
CA LEU A 53 -4.53 0.38 -76.37
C LEU A 53 -3.94 -1.02 -76.60
N SER A 54 -3.69 -1.43 -77.85
CA SER A 54 -3.12 -2.76 -78.15
C SER A 54 -1.60 -2.85 -78.00
N ILE A 55 -0.89 -1.71 -78.00
CA ILE A 55 0.58 -1.66 -77.88
C ILE A 55 1.05 -1.82 -76.41
N PRO A 56 0.39 -1.26 -75.38
CA PRO A 56 0.69 -1.58 -73.97
C PRO A 56 0.30 -3.02 -73.56
N GLY A 57 -0.70 -3.61 -74.22
CA GLY A 57 -1.21 -4.94 -73.88
C GLY A 57 -0.19 -6.06 -74.12
N ILE A 58 0.59 -5.97 -75.20
CA ILE A 58 1.63 -6.98 -75.51
C ILE A 58 2.80 -6.85 -74.52
N GLY A 59 3.17 -5.62 -74.12
CA GLY A 59 4.21 -5.39 -73.10
C GLY A 59 3.82 -5.89 -71.71
N LEU A 60 2.54 -5.74 -71.32
CA LEU A 60 2.04 -6.28 -70.06
C LEU A 60 2.01 -7.81 -70.06
N VAL A 61 1.57 -8.45 -71.16
CA VAL A 61 1.58 -9.92 -71.26
C VAL A 61 3.00 -10.45 -71.18
N SER A 62 3.97 -9.85 -71.89
CA SER A 62 5.38 -10.27 -71.79
C SER A 62 6.00 -10.04 -70.41
N PHE A 63 5.67 -8.93 -69.73
CA PHE A 63 6.13 -8.67 -68.36
C PHE A 63 5.54 -9.65 -67.35
N TYR A 64 4.24 -9.98 -67.46
CA TYR A 64 3.60 -10.96 -66.59
C TYR A 64 4.03 -12.40 -66.92
N SER A 65 4.32 -12.75 -68.17
CA SER A 65 4.90 -14.05 -68.54
C SER A 65 6.31 -14.24 -67.99
N LEU A 66 7.15 -13.20 -68.05
CA LEU A 66 8.48 -13.25 -67.45
C LEU A 66 8.41 -13.31 -65.93
N LYS A 67 7.49 -12.56 -65.31
CA LYS A 67 7.25 -12.60 -63.86
C LYS A 67 6.71 -13.95 -63.39
N TYR A 68 5.84 -14.61 -64.17
CA TYR A 68 5.34 -15.97 -63.91
C TYR A 68 6.46 -17.02 -63.96
N LEU A 69 7.40 -16.90 -64.91
CA LEU A 69 8.57 -17.79 -64.99
C LEU A 69 9.56 -17.59 -63.83
N THR A 70 9.67 -16.37 -63.29
CA THR A 70 10.60 -16.07 -62.19
C THR A 70 10.00 -16.18 -60.78
N ASN A 71 8.68 -16.02 -60.63
CA ASN A 71 7.98 -16.09 -59.34
C ASN A 71 6.48 -16.38 -59.54
N PRO A 72 6.09 -17.66 -59.66
CA PRO A 72 4.71 -18.06 -59.94
C PRO A 72 3.72 -17.75 -58.80
N GLU A 73 4.19 -17.55 -57.56
CA GLU A 73 3.33 -17.30 -56.38
C GLU A 73 2.70 -15.88 -56.37
N SER A 74 3.22 -14.95 -57.19
CA SER A 74 2.75 -13.55 -57.20
C SER A 74 1.41 -13.30 -57.89
N MET A 75 0.76 -14.33 -58.45
CA MET A 75 -0.49 -14.23 -59.23
C MET A 75 -1.56 -15.29 -58.88
N ALA A 76 -1.68 -15.66 -57.60
CA ALA A 76 -2.64 -16.66 -57.11
C ALA A 76 -4.13 -16.34 -57.35
N TRP A 77 -4.48 -15.12 -57.79
CA TRP A 77 -5.87 -14.67 -57.98
C TRP A 77 -6.48 -14.99 -59.37
N LEU A 78 -5.70 -15.56 -60.31
CA LEU A 78 -6.07 -15.68 -61.73
C LEU A 78 -6.50 -17.09 -62.22
N LEU A 79 -6.51 -18.12 -61.36
CA LEU A 79 -6.91 -19.49 -61.74
C LEU A 79 -7.97 -20.06 -60.77
N PRO A 80 -9.12 -20.56 -61.26
CA PRO A 80 -10.11 -21.30 -60.47
C PRO A 80 -9.86 -22.82 -60.47
N TYR A 81 -8.60 -23.27 -60.47
CA TYR A 81 -8.28 -24.70 -60.45
C TYR A 81 -7.00 -24.95 -59.64
N ASP A 82 -7.07 -25.86 -58.67
CA ASP A 82 -5.97 -26.25 -57.79
C ASP A 82 -4.73 -26.66 -58.59
N PRO A 83 -3.57 -25.98 -58.42
CA PRO A 83 -2.33 -26.53 -58.93
C PRO A 83 -2.02 -27.84 -58.17
N PRO A 84 -1.41 -28.83 -58.83
CA PRO A 84 -0.94 -30.03 -58.15
C PRO A 84 -0.01 -29.59 -57.00
N GLN A 85 -0.21 -30.16 -55.82
CA GLN A 85 0.56 -29.91 -54.61
C GLN A 85 2.06 -29.94 -54.92
N THR A 86 2.62 -28.77 -55.20
CA THR A 86 4.04 -28.59 -55.35
C THR A 86 4.59 -28.50 -53.94
N THR A 87 5.53 -29.39 -53.68
CA THR A 87 6.34 -29.57 -52.48
C THR A 87 6.25 -28.37 -51.54
N ALA A 88 5.58 -28.56 -50.39
CA ALA A 88 5.67 -27.66 -49.24
C ALA A 88 7.10 -27.13 -49.15
N GLN A 89 7.26 -25.80 -49.06
CA GLN A 89 8.56 -25.15 -48.84
C GLN A 89 9.28 -25.88 -47.70
N ARG A 90 10.15 -26.82 -48.05
CA ARG A 90 10.89 -27.59 -47.05
C ARG A 90 11.86 -26.61 -46.43
N LEU A 91 11.69 -26.36 -45.13
CA LEU A 91 12.58 -25.46 -44.39
C LEU A 91 14.04 -25.91 -44.52
N ASN A 92 14.27 -27.23 -44.63
CA ASN A 92 15.56 -27.86 -44.89
C ASN A 92 15.37 -29.23 -45.58
N PRO A 93 16.39 -29.77 -46.28
CA PRO A 93 16.35 -31.15 -46.77
C PRO A 93 16.25 -32.16 -45.61
N PRO A 94 15.57 -33.31 -45.77
CA PRO A 94 15.46 -34.31 -44.70
C PRO A 94 16.80 -34.87 -44.22
N GLN A 95 17.06 -34.76 -42.92
CA GLN A 95 18.30 -35.13 -42.25
C GLN A 95 18.08 -36.24 -41.22
N THR A 96 19.12 -37.01 -40.91
CA THR A 96 19.07 -37.94 -39.77
C THR A 96 19.27 -37.20 -38.45
N LEU A 97 18.81 -37.78 -37.33
CA LEU A 97 19.04 -37.20 -36.01
C LEU A 97 20.54 -36.98 -35.70
N LYS A 98 21.41 -37.84 -36.22
CA LYS A 98 22.87 -37.72 -36.07
C LYS A 98 23.41 -36.50 -36.82
N GLU A 99 22.94 -36.27 -38.04
CA GLU A 99 23.31 -35.10 -38.86
C GLU A 99 22.82 -33.81 -38.21
N ILE A 100 21.56 -33.78 -37.73
CA ILE A 100 21.00 -32.61 -37.01
C ILE A 100 21.83 -32.28 -35.76
N LYS A 101 22.19 -33.30 -34.97
CA LYS A 101 23.01 -33.10 -33.76
C LYS A 101 24.42 -32.60 -34.10
N ALA A 102 25.02 -33.08 -35.20
CA ALA A 102 26.34 -32.62 -35.64
C ALA A 102 26.30 -31.15 -36.09
N GLU A 103 25.31 -30.78 -36.92
CA GLU A 103 25.10 -29.40 -37.38
C GLU A 103 24.92 -28.42 -36.21
N LEU A 104 24.09 -28.79 -35.23
CA LEU A 104 23.85 -27.93 -34.07
C LEU A 104 25.07 -27.84 -33.15
N ALA A 105 25.83 -28.92 -33.01
CA ALA A 105 27.04 -28.93 -32.18
C ALA A 105 28.13 -27.99 -32.72
N GLU A 106 28.24 -27.81 -34.04
CA GLU A 106 29.15 -26.81 -34.66
C GLU A 106 28.77 -25.38 -34.28
N ALA A 107 27.47 -25.11 -34.11
CA ALA A 107 26.95 -23.82 -33.68
C ALA A 107 26.93 -23.64 -32.14
N GLY A 108 27.47 -24.59 -31.37
CA GLY A 108 27.41 -24.55 -29.90
C GLY A 108 26.02 -24.79 -29.31
N ILE A 109 25.11 -25.40 -30.08
CA ILE A 109 23.72 -25.66 -29.72
C ILE A 109 23.52 -27.15 -29.46
N GLU A 110 22.78 -27.48 -28.41
CA GLU A 110 22.38 -28.83 -28.05
C GLU A 110 20.88 -29.03 -28.27
N LEU A 111 20.51 -30.24 -28.70
CA LEU A 111 19.13 -30.64 -28.89
C LEU A 111 18.60 -31.29 -27.59
N SER A 112 17.44 -30.84 -27.09
CA SER A 112 16.81 -31.40 -25.89
C SER A 112 16.34 -32.84 -26.07
N ASP A 113 15.81 -33.42 -24.98
CA ASP A 113 15.01 -34.63 -25.09
C ASP A 113 13.77 -34.41 -25.97
N ARG A 114 13.34 -35.47 -26.65
CA ARG A 114 12.21 -35.44 -27.59
C ARG A 114 10.88 -35.42 -26.84
N LEU A 115 9.99 -34.52 -27.22
CA LEU A 115 8.56 -34.67 -26.93
C LEU A 115 7.89 -35.33 -28.15
N TYR A 116 7.36 -36.53 -27.97
CA TYR A 116 6.63 -37.25 -29.01
C TYR A 116 5.16 -36.87 -28.99
N LEU A 117 4.62 -36.51 -30.15
CA LEU A 117 3.21 -36.24 -30.36
C LEU A 117 2.58 -37.47 -31.03
N GLU A 118 1.81 -38.23 -30.26
CA GLU A 118 1.04 -39.35 -30.82
C GLU A 118 0.01 -38.83 -31.83
N PRO A 119 -0.12 -39.44 -33.01
CA PRO A 119 -1.16 -39.10 -33.97
C PRO A 119 -2.54 -39.35 -33.34
N ASN A 120 -3.50 -38.47 -33.61
CA ASN A 120 -4.85 -38.59 -33.09
C ASN A 120 -5.48 -39.93 -33.58
N ARG A 121 -6.35 -40.55 -32.76
CA ARG A 121 -6.78 -41.97 -32.89
C ARG A 121 -7.34 -42.40 -34.26
N ASP A 122 -7.69 -41.44 -35.13
CA ASP A 122 -8.28 -41.68 -36.46
C ASP A 122 -7.32 -41.39 -37.63
N GLN A 123 -6.06 -40.99 -37.38
CA GLN A 123 -5.07 -40.68 -38.41
C GLN A 123 -3.95 -41.73 -38.47
N THR A 124 -3.86 -42.44 -39.60
CA THR A 124 -2.86 -43.47 -39.91
C THR A 124 -1.49 -42.89 -40.30
N GLY A 125 -1.08 -41.76 -39.70
CA GLY A 125 0.20 -41.10 -39.94
C GLY A 125 1.19 -41.30 -38.79
N GLU A 126 2.48 -41.29 -39.06
CA GLU A 126 3.53 -41.27 -38.03
C GLU A 126 3.50 -39.94 -37.27
N GLY A 127 3.69 -39.99 -35.94
CA GLY A 127 3.60 -38.82 -35.05
C GLY A 127 4.70 -37.77 -35.28
N TYR A 128 4.56 -36.59 -34.64
CA TYR A 128 5.53 -35.50 -34.74
C TYR A 128 6.50 -35.49 -33.56
N TYR A 129 7.73 -34.99 -33.77
CA TYR A 129 8.72 -34.81 -32.71
C TYR A 129 9.01 -33.33 -32.47
N ILE A 130 8.87 -32.88 -31.23
CA ILE A 130 9.24 -31.53 -30.80
C ILE A 130 10.58 -31.60 -30.06
N TYR A 131 11.50 -30.72 -30.45
CA TYR A 131 12.79 -30.52 -29.78
C TYR A 131 12.98 -29.05 -29.45
N ALA A 132 13.54 -28.78 -28.27
CA ALA A 132 14.10 -27.49 -27.93
C ALA A 132 15.59 -27.46 -28.32
N LEU A 133 16.03 -26.33 -28.84
CA LEU A 133 17.43 -26.02 -29.12
C LEU A 133 17.94 -25.17 -27.97
N ALA A 134 18.90 -25.67 -27.22
CA ALA A 134 19.49 -25.00 -26.08
C ALA A 134 20.96 -24.65 -26.36
N GLU A 135 21.40 -23.46 -25.95
CA GLU A 135 22.83 -23.11 -26.02
C GLU A 135 23.63 -23.95 -25.02
N ARG A 136 24.78 -24.49 -25.46
CA ARG A 136 25.54 -25.49 -24.69
C ARG A 136 26.01 -24.97 -23.33
N GLU A 137 26.43 -23.71 -23.25
CA GLU A 137 26.99 -23.09 -22.05
C GLU A 137 25.91 -22.59 -21.08
N SER A 138 24.99 -21.77 -21.56
CA SER A 138 23.94 -21.16 -20.72
C SER A 138 22.77 -22.11 -20.42
N LYS A 139 22.63 -23.19 -21.21
CA LYS A 139 21.44 -24.05 -21.27
C LYS A 139 20.15 -23.29 -21.58
N GLU A 140 20.24 -22.07 -22.13
CA GLU A 140 19.08 -21.29 -22.55
C GLU A 140 18.50 -21.86 -23.85
N ILE A 141 17.19 -22.12 -23.85
CA ILE A 141 16.42 -22.56 -25.00
C ILE A 141 16.17 -21.35 -25.91
N ILE A 142 16.81 -21.38 -27.08
CA ILE A 142 16.81 -20.30 -28.08
C ILE A 142 15.84 -20.57 -29.25
N ALA A 143 15.38 -21.80 -29.43
CA ALA A 143 14.37 -22.14 -30.44
C ALA A 143 13.64 -23.46 -30.13
N ILE A 144 12.46 -23.62 -30.72
CA ILE A 144 11.73 -24.89 -30.80
C ILE A 144 11.68 -25.31 -32.27
N ARG A 145 11.96 -26.59 -32.54
CA ARG A 145 11.81 -27.20 -33.87
C ARG A 145 10.86 -28.40 -33.79
N VAL A 146 9.98 -28.51 -34.77
CA VAL A 146 9.04 -29.63 -34.94
C VAL A 146 9.43 -30.39 -36.19
N TYR A 147 9.61 -31.70 -36.04
CA TYR A 147 9.98 -32.59 -37.13
C TYR A 147 8.93 -33.67 -37.37
N GLN A 148 8.83 -34.10 -38.62
CA GLN A 148 8.04 -35.25 -39.02
C GLN A 148 8.97 -36.36 -39.51
N PRO A 149 8.83 -37.61 -39.03
CA PRO A 149 9.59 -38.73 -39.55
C PRO A 149 9.16 -39.07 -40.98
N ILE A 150 10.16 -39.36 -41.82
CA ILE A 150 10.00 -39.93 -43.15
C ILE A 150 10.52 -41.35 -43.09
N VAL A 151 9.62 -42.32 -42.91
CA VAL A 151 9.96 -43.74 -43.03
C VAL A 151 9.85 -44.16 -44.50
N LYS A 152 10.97 -44.61 -45.06
CA LYS A 152 10.94 -45.34 -46.34
C LYS A 152 10.44 -46.75 -46.05
N LYS A 153 9.29 -47.12 -46.61
CA LYS A 153 8.69 -48.48 -46.54
C LYS A 153 9.59 -49.65 -46.98
N ALA A 154 10.83 -49.40 -47.42
CA ALA A 154 11.71 -50.39 -48.03
C ALA A 154 12.84 -50.91 -47.13
N ASP A 155 13.13 -50.30 -45.97
CA ASP A 155 14.20 -50.77 -45.07
C ASP A 155 13.95 -50.36 -43.60
N PRO A 156 13.58 -51.31 -42.71
CA PRO A 156 13.40 -51.05 -41.28
C PRO A 156 14.69 -50.71 -40.51
N GLN A 157 15.88 -50.92 -41.10
CA GLN A 157 17.17 -50.60 -40.48
C GLN A 157 17.73 -49.23 -40.91
N ALA A 158 17.15 -48.59 -41.93
CA ALA A 158 17.57 -47.27 -42.36
C ALA A 158 17.16 -46.21 -41.31
N SER A 159 18.12 -45.38 -40.90
CA SER A 159 17.88 -44.27 -39.97
C SER A 159 16.74 -43.40 -40.49
N SER A 160 15.64 -43.28 -39.72
CA SER A 160 14.52 -42.43 -40.12
C SER A 160 15.00 -41.01 -40.34
N LYS A 161 14.75 -40.49 -41.54
CA LYS A 161 15.04 -39.09 -41.86
C LYS A 161 13.93 -38.24 -41.25
N LEU A 162 14.29 -37.08 -40.73
CA LEU A 162 13.38 -36.12 -40.13
C LEU A 162 13.24 -34.94 -41.08
N ASP A 163 12.01 -34.61 -41.45
CA ASP A 163 11.69 -33.37 -42.17
C ASP A 163 11.41 -32.26 -41.16
N LEU A 164 12.00 -31.08 -41.36
CA LEU A 164 11.74 -29.92 -40.49
C LEU A 164 10.46 -29.23 -40.94
N VAL A 165 9.41 -29.34 -40.13
CA VAL A 165 8.07 -28.89 -40.46
C VAL A 165 7.79 -27.49 -39.92
N SER A 166 8.29 -27.18 -38.73
CA SER A 166 8.11 -25.86 -38.12
C SER A 166 9.28 -25.48 -37.23
N GLN A 167 9.64 -24.20 -37.22
CA GLN A 167 10.64 -23.66 -36.32
C GLN A 167 10.18 -22.32 -35.77
N LEU A 168 10.41 -22.12 -34.47
CA LEU A 168 10.16 -20.87 -33.78
C LEU A 168 11.38 -20.46 -32.97
N LYS A 169 11.90 -19.25 -33.21
CA LYS A 169 12.96 -18.66 -32.38
C LYS A 169 12.34 -18.14 -31.07
N LEU A 170 13.05 -18.34 -29.97
CA LEU A 170 12.67 -17.92 -28.63
C LEU A 170 13.67 -16.91 -28.09
N SER A 171 13.16 -16.06 -27.21
CA SER A 171 13.95 -15.16 -26.36
C SER A 171 13.53 -15.36 -24.92
N GLY A 172 14.45 -15.16 -23.99
CA GLY A 172 14.15 -15.13 -22.56
C GLY A 172 13.01 -14.19 -22.16
N MET A 173 12.52 -14.37 -20.93
CA MET A 173 11.41 -13.61 -20.36
C MET A 173 11.91 -12.31 -19.72
N ASP A 174 11.12 -11.25 -19.78
CA ASP A 174 11.46 -9.99 -19.11
C ASP A 174 11.47 -10.18 -17.58
N GLU A 175 12.57 -9.84 -16.91
CA GLU A 175 12.66 -9.93 -15.45
C GLU A 175 11.57 -9.11 -14.75
N TYR A 176 11.20 -7.95 -15.31
CA TYR A 176 10.10 -7.14 -14.80
C TYR A 176 8.80 -7.93 -14.81
N PHE A 177 8.47 -8.60 -15.93
CA PHE A 177 7.27 -9.42 -16.03
C PHE A 177 7.29 -10.55 -14.99
N VAL A 178 8.41 -11.28 -14.90
CA VAL A 178 8.54 -12.44 -14.01
C VAL A 178 8.36 -12.06 -12.55
N LYS A 179 8.96 -10.94 -12.11
CA LYS A 179 8.90 -10.51 -10.71
C LYS A 179 7.72 -9.60 -10.38
N SER A 180 7.00 -9.07 -11.37
CA SER A 180 5.88 -8.14 -11.16
C SER A 180 4.81 -8.63 -10.17
N PRO A 181 4.45 -9.93 -10.11
CA PRO A 181 3.46 -10.39 -9.14
C PRO A 181 3.88 -10.09 -7.70
N ASN A 182 5.17 -10.26 -7.36
CA ASN A 182 5.69 -10.06 -6.00
C ASN A 182 5.61 -8.60 -5.53
N TYR A 183 5.44 -7.66 -6.45
CA TYR A 183 5.35 -6.22 -6.14
C TYR A 183 3.93 -5.67 -6.21
N LYS A 184 2.93 -6.51 -6.51
CA LYS A 184 1.52 -6.09 -6.67
C LYS A 184 1.00 -5.24 -5.51
N TYR A 185 1.54 -5.45 -4.31
CA TYR A 185 1.15 -4.76 -3.09
C TYR A 185 2.35 -4.23 -2.28
N SER A 186 3.50 -3.99 -2.93
CA SER A 186 4.67 -3.42 -2.27
C SER A 186 4.65 -1.90 -2.35
N GLU A 187 4.90 -1.23 -1.22
CA GLU A 187 5.19 0.22 -1.20
C GLU A 187 6.53 0.54 -1.87
N THR A 188 7.45 -0.44 -1.91
CA THR A 188 8.72 -0.29 -2.61
C THR A 188 8.45 -0.44 -4.10
N LYS A 189 8.39 0.70 -4.80
CA LYS A 189 8.51 0.72 -6.27
C LYS A 189 9.88 0.16 -6.62
N SER A 190 9.95 -1.12 -6.93
CA SER A 190 11.19 -1.74 -7.38
C SER A 190 11.71 -0.96 -8.59
N LYS A 191 13.02 -0.69 -8.66
CA LYS A 191 13.68 -0.08 -9.82
C LYS A 191 13.65 -0.99 -11.06
N LEU A 192 12.76 -1.97 -11.11
CA LEU A 192 12.61 -2.88 -12.24
C LEU A 192 11.95 -2.10 -13.37
N LEU A 193 12.73 -1.81 -14.39
CA LEU A 193 12.26 -1.21 -15.63
C LEU A 193 12.04 -2.33 -16.65
N PRO A 194 10.98 -2.24 -17.49
CA PRO A 194 10.82 -3.14 -18.63
C PRO A 194 12.07 -3.14 -19.52
N GLY A 195 12.43 -4.32 -20.04
CA GLY A 195 13.51 -4.48 -21.03
C GLY A 195 14.93 -4.46 -20.49
N ASN A 196 15.14 -4.35 -19.17
CA ASN A 196 16.48 -4.19 -18.60
C ASN A 196 17.26 -5.51 -18.49
N LYS A 197 16.58 -6.62 -18.20
CA LYS A 197 17.18 -7.96 -18.07
C LYS A 197 16.22 -9.03 -18.56
N ARG A 198 16.77 -9.97 -19.33
CA ARG A 198 16.06 -11.16 -19.80
C ARG A 198 16.48 -12.37 -18.97
N LEU A 199 15.53 -13.21 -18.62
CA LEU A 199 15.71 -14.43 -17.85
C LEU A 199 15.58 -15.64 -18.78
N PRO A 200 16.53 -16.60 -18.71
CA PRO A 200 16.60 -17.70 -19.66
C PRO A 200 15.46 -18.71 -19.43
N LEU A 201 15.00 -19.33 -20.52
CA LEU A 201 14.10 -20.47 -20.50
C LEU A 201 14.94 -21.75 -20.64
N ASN A 202 14.74 -22.77 -19.81
CA ASN A 202 15.67 -23.91 -19.75
C ASN A 202 15.01 -25.30 -19.70
N GLN A 203 13.69 -25.36 -19.55
CA GLN A 203 12.93 -26.61 -19.51
C GLN A 203 11.87 -26.63 -20.61
N LEU A 204 11.69 -27.78 -21.26
CA LEU A 204 10.62 -28.08 -22.22
C LEU A 204 9.78 -29.23 -21.67
N GLN A 205 8.47 -29.05 -21.53
CA GLN A 205 7.59 -30.05 -20.92
C GLN A 205 6.17 -30.02 -21.51
N LYS A 206 5.52 -31.19 -21.60
CA LYS A 206 4.07 -31.29 -21.83
C LYS A 206 3.33 -30.72 -20.61
N ILE A 207 2.26 -29.95 -20.84
CA ILE A 207 1.43 -29.44 -19.75
C ILE A 207 0.62 -30.61 -19.18
N GLU A 208 0.68 -30.77 -17.86
CA GLU A 208 -0.03 -31.83 -17.12
C GLU A 208 -1.55 -31.63 -17.14
N GLY A 209 -2.30 -32.72 -16.99
CA GLY A 209 -3.76 -32.73 -17.00
C GLY A 209 -4.38 -33.21 -18.31
N ASP A 210 -5.71 -33.25 -18.34
CA ASP A 210 -6.49 -33.61 -19.53
C ASP A 210 -6.29 -32.51 -20.57
N GLN A 211 -5.66 -32.81 -21.71
CA GLN A 211 -5.40 -31.78 -22.71
C GLN A 211 -6.66 -31.46 -23.51
N PRO A 212 -6.77 -30.23 -24.04
CA PRO A 212 -7.82 -29.89 -24.98
C PRO A 212 -7.87 -30.84 -26.16
N SER A 213 -9.08 -31.07 -26.70
CA SER A 213 -9.31 -32.03 -27.78
C SER A 213 -8.58 -31.66 -29.09
N GLN A 214 -8.20 -30.38 -29.24
CA GLN A 214 -7.51 -29.86 -30.40
C GLN A 214 -6.13 -29.32 -30.06
N GLY A 215 -5.17 -29.64 -30.93
CA GLY A 215 -3.79 -29.20 -30.82
C GLY A 215 -3.01 -29.93 -29.73
N PHE A 216 -1.68 -29.89 -29.86
CA PHE A 216 -0.78 -30.41 -28.85
C PHE A 216 -0.23 -29.27 -28.00
N TRP A 217 -0.39 -29.38 -26.68
CA TRP A 217 -0.10 -28.28 -25.75
C TRP A 217 1.11 -28.59 -24.89
N PHE A 218 2.06 -27.65 -24.88
CA PHE A 218 3.31 -27.79 -24.15
C PHE A 218 3.83 -26.41 -23.72
N MET A 219 4.83 -26.40 -22.86
CA MET A 219 5.41 -25.19 -22.33
C MET A 219 6.93 -25.22 -22.36
N VAL A 220 7.52 -24.04 -22.48
CA VAL A 220 8.93 -23.82 -22.18
C VAL A 220 9.01 -22.88 -20.99
N TRP A 221 9.79 -23.24 -19.98
CA TRP A 221 9.81 -22.53 -18.71
C TRP A 221 11.20 -22.45 -18.09
N GLY A 222 11.32 -21.59 -17.08
CA GLY A 222 12.50 -21.38 -16.26
C GLY A 222 12.11 -21.02 -14.83
N LYS A 223 13.10 -20.98 -13.95
CA LYS A 223 12.93 -20.68 -12.52
C LYS A 223 13.95 -19.65 -12.05
N THR A 224 13.54 -18.73 -11.18
CA THR A 224 14.42 -17.76 -10.51
C THR A 224 13.93 -17.49 -9.09
N GLY A 225 14.73 -17.90 -8.10
CA GLY A 225 14.25 -17.94 -6.70
C GLY A 225 13.00 -18.82 -6.59
N SER A 226 11.93 -18.31 -5.99
CA SER A 226 10.62 -18.96 -5.90
C SER A 226 9.73 -18.73 -7.14
N ASN A 227 10.18 -17.96 -8.13
CA ASN A 227 9.37 -17.66 -9.30
C ASN A 227 9.60 -18.69 -10.41
N THR A 228 8.53 -19.32 -10.88
CA THR A 228 8.49 -20.09 -12.12
C THR A 228 7.84 -19.25 -13.20
N TYR A 229 8.36 -19.31 -14.42
CA TYR A 229 7.88 -18.49 -15.54
C TYR A 229 8.10 -19.18 -16.86
N GLY A 230 7.31 -18.84 -17.87
CA GLY A 230 7.45 -19.48 -19.17
C GLY A 230 6.50 -18.97 -20.23
N LYS A 231 6.45 -19.73 -21.32
CA LYS A 231 5.59 -19.50 -22.48
C LYS A 231 4.80 -20.78 -22.78
N ILE A 232 3.53 -20.60 -23.14
CA ILE A 232 2.63 -21.69 -23.56
C ILE A 232 2.60 -21.75 -25.09
N PHE A 233 2.70 -22.96 -25.61
CA PHE A 233 2.68 -23.25 -27.04
C PHE A 233 1.57 -24.23 -27.37
N SER A 234 1.02 -24.08 -28.58
CA SER A 234 0.21 -25.10 -29.22
C SER A 234 0.78 -25.47 -30.59
N PHE A 235 0.69 -26.75 -30.92
CA PHE A 235 1.00 -27.25 -32.26
C PHE A 235 -0.26 -27.84 -32.89
N THR A 236 -0.65 -27.31 -34.05
CA THR A 236 -1.85 -27.72 -34.78
C THR A 236 -1.46 -28.33 -36.12
N ILE A 237 -2.07 -29.48 -36.48
CA ILE A 237 -1.76 -30.21 -37.72
C ILE A 237 -2.58 -29.68 -38.89
N GLU A 238 -3.85 -29.35 -38.66
CA GLU A 238 -4.80 -28.89 -39.68
C GLU A 238 -5.11 -27.39 -39.51
N PRO A 239 -5.31 -26.63 -40.60
CA PRO A 239 -5.22 -27.04 -42.01
C PRO A 239 -3.77 -27.24 -42.49
N GLN A 240 -2.78 -26.75 -41.74
CA GLN A 240 -1.37 -27.01 -41.98
C GLN A 240 -0.57 -27.01 -40.66
N PRO A 241 0.53 -27.81 -40.56
CA PRO A 241 1.38 -27.89 -39.37
C PRO A 241 1.92 -26.54 -38.93
N THR A 242 1.44 -26.04 -37.78
CA THR A 242 1.74 -24.69 -37.30
C THR A 242 2.05 -24.69 -35.81
N LEU A 243 3.19 -24.11 -35.44
CA LEU A 243 3.60 -23.89 -34.06
C LEU A 243 3.24 -22.46 -33.62
N ASN A 244 2.43 -22.35 -32.58
CA ASN A 244 1.88 -21.09 -32.09
C ASN A 244 2.36 -20.79 -30.67
N VAL A 245 2.74 -19.53 -30.41
CA VAL A 245 2.94 -18.98 -29.05
C VAL A 245 1.64 -18.33 -28.62
N LEU A 246 1.13 -18.70 -27.47
CA LEU A 246 -0.21 -18.28 -27.05
C LEU A 246 -0.20 -17.29 -25.91
N THR A 247 0.54 -17.57 -24.84
CA THR A 247 0.61 -16.67 -23.69
C THR A 247 1.91 -16.85 -22.90
N ASP A 248 2.31 -15.75 -22.27
CA ASP A 248 3.40 -15.68 -21.31
C ASP A 248 2.83 -15.87 -19.89
N TRP A 249 3.57 -16.54 -19.02
CA TRP A 249 3.11 -16.80 -17.65
C TRP A 249 4.22 -16.68 -16.61
N THR A 250 3.81 -16.43 -15.38
CA THR A 250 4.66 -16.42 -14.18
C THR A 250 3.85 -16.89 -12.98
N SER A 251 4.52 -17.51 -12.00
CA SER A 251 3.99 -17.92 -10.70
C SER A 251 5.04 -17.63 -9.63
N PRO A 252 4.70 -16.95 -8.52
CA PRO A 252 5.64 -16.62 -7.45
C PRO A 252 5.85 -17.74 -6.41
N ILE A 253 5.14 -18.86 -6.57
CA ILE A 253 5.07 -19.98 -5.62
C ILE A 253 5.54 -21.31 -6.21
N GLU A 254 6.42 -21.24 -7.22
CA GLU A 254 6.98 -22.41 -7.92
C GLU A 254 5.96 -23.32 -8.62
N ALA A 255 4.71 -22.88 -8.74
CA ALA A 255 3.68 -23.66 -9.44
C ALA A 255 3.87 -23.58 -10.96
N ILE A 256 3.55 -24.68 -11.64
CA ILE A 256 3.53 -24.75 -13.10
C ILE A 256 2.09 -24.80 -13.62
N PRO A 257 1.81 -24.30 -14.84
CA PRO A 257 0.48 -24.39 -15.45
C PRO A 257 0.00 -25.84 -15.61
N LYS A 258 -1.32 -26.04 -15.43
CA LYS A 258 -1.98 -27.34 -15.58
C LYS A 258 -3.32 -27.20 -16.29
N TRP A 259 -3.75 -28.25 -16.98
CA TRP A 259 -5.08 -28.37 -17.56
C TRP A 259 -6.05 -29.02 -16.57
N GLN A 260 -7.10 -28.31 -16.20
CA GLN A 260 -8.09 -28.78 -15.22
C GLN A 260 -9.45 -28.12 -15.47
N HIS A 261 -10.53 -28.81 -15.11
CA HIS A 261 -11.87 -28.24 -15.08
C HIS A 261 -12.11 -27.50 -13.75
N PHE A 262 -12.06 -26.17 -13.74
CA PHE A 262 -12.19 -25.41 -12.49
C PHE A 262 -13.63 -25.19 -12.02
N SER A 263 -14.61 -25.30 -12.94
CA SER A 263 -16.04 -25.06 -12.68
C SER A 263 -16.71 -26.24 -11.95
N GLN A 264 -16.11 -27.44 -11.98
CA GLN A 264 -16.61 -28.56 -11.17
C GLN A 264 -16.28 -28.32 -9.69
N ASP A 265 -17.09 -28.84 -8.77
CA ASP A 265 -16.85 -28.84 -7.31
C ASP A 265 -15.63 -29.72 -6.94
N ASP A 266 -14.54 -29.60 -7.68
CA ASP A 266 -13.33 -30.36 -7.50
C ASP A 266 -12.61 -29.85 -6.25
N GLN A 267 -12.40 -30.75 -5.30
CA GLN A 267 -11.65 -30.48 -4.09
C GLN A 267 -10.14 -30.41 -4.37
N SER A 268 -9.69 -30.86 -5.54
CA SER A 268 -8.27 -30.93 -5.94
C SER A 268 -7.57 -29.55 -5.95
N ILE A 269 -8.25 -28.48 -6.40
CA ILE A 269 -7.64 -27.14 -6.54
C ILE A 269 -7.32 -26.51 -5.17
N VAL A 270 -8.03 -26.90 -4.11
CA VAL A 270 -7.76 -26.42 -2.74
C VAL A 270 -6.60 -27.19 -2.11
N ILE A 271 -6.43 -28.47 -2.47
CA ILE A 271 -5.42 -29.37 -1.90
C ILE A 271 -4.02 -29.09 -2.47
N GLU A 272 -3.88 -28.62 -3.71
CA GLU A 272 -2.54 -28.33 -4.28
C GLU A 272 -1.84 -27.10 -3.69
N ALA A 273 -2.58 -26.18 -3.05
CA ALA A 273 -1.96 -25.15 -2.20
C ALA A 273 -1.49 -25.71 -0.84
N GLU A 274 -1.86 -26.96 -0.52
CA GLU A 274 -1.70 -27.60 0.78
C GLU A 274 -0.71 -28.78 0.79
N THR A 275 -0.35 -29.36 -0.36
CA THR A 275 0.48 -30.58 -0.40
C THR A 275 1.59 -30.58 -1.47
N SER A 276 2.80 -30.17 -1.08
CA SER A 276 4.01 -30.85 -1.56
C SER A 276 4.14 -32.17 -0.80
N GLY A 277 3.52 -33.25 -1.29
CA GLY A 277 3.64 -34.57 -0.68
C GLY A 277 2.54 -35.58 -1.03
N THR A 278 2.89 -36.48 -1.96
CA THR A 278 2.37 -37.85 -2.20
C THR A 278 1.04 -38.10 -2.96
N ASN A 279 1.16 -39.05 -3.89
CA ASN A 279 0.23 -39.55 -4.91
C ASN A 279 -0.98 -40.35 -4.37
N LYS A 280 -2.11 -40.33 -5.10
CA LYS A 280 -2.69 -41.56 -5.71
C LYS A 280 -3.87 -41.36 -6.70
N SER A 281 -3.76 -42.18 -7.74
CA SER A 281 -4.57 -42.60 -8.90
C SER A 281 -6.10 -42.67 -8.83
N ALA A 282 -6.72 -42.40 -9.99
CA ALA A 282 -8.13 -42.52 -10.34
C ALA A 282 -8.48 -43.83 -11.09
N GLN A 283 -9.79 -44.16 -11.16
CA GLN A 283 -10.39 -45.19 -12.03
C GLN A 283 -11.75 -44.69 -12.61
N PRO A 284 -12.19 -45.15 -13.81
CA PRO A 284 -13.21 -44.46 -14.64
C PRO A 284 -14.57 -45.18 -14.76
N LEU A 285 -15.58 -44.46 -15.26
CA LEU A 285 -16.94 -44.95 -15.65
C LEU A 285 -17.30 -44.44 -17.09
N PRO A 286 -18.32 -45.02 -17.78
CA PRO A 286 -18.27 -45.30 -19.22
C PRO A 286 -19.06 -44.32 -20.12
N LEU A 287 -18.69 -44.34 -21.41
CA LEU A 287 -19.27 -43.56 -22.52
C LEU A 287 -20.67 -43.99 -22.95
N GLN A 288 -21.48 -43.02 -23.39
CA GLN A 288 -22.54 -43.20 -24.38
C GLN A 288 -22.31 -42.26 -25.56
N THR A 289 -22.43 -42.83 -26.76
CA THR A 289 -22.17 -42.26 -28.08
C THR A 289 -23.47 -41.78 -28.73
N GLN A 290 -23.42 -40.64 -29.43
CA GLN A 290 -24.22 -40.36 -30.63
C GLN A 290 -23.52 -39.26 -31.45
N ALA A 291 -23.47 -39.45 -32.77
CA ALA A 291 -22.74 -38.65 -33.76
C ALA A 291 -23.71 -38.29 -34.93
N PRO A 292 -23.32 -37.49 -35.94
CA PRO A 292 -23.61 -36.06 -36.00
C PRO A 292 -24.26 -35.63 -37.33
N ASP A 293 -24.66 -34.36 -37.44
CA ASP A 293 -24.92 -33.68 -38.73
C ASP A 293 -23.88 -32.58 -39.00
N LEU A 294 -23.50 -32.47 -40.28
CA LEU A 294 -22.38 -31.70 -40.85
C LEU A 294 -22.68 -30.19 -41.00
N GLU A 295 -21.75 -29.33 -40.58
CA GLU A 295 -21.26 -28.13 -41.30
C GLU A 295 -20.33 -27.25 -40.42
N ALA A 296 -19.02 -27.33 -40.67
CA ALA A 296 -18.02 -26.23 -40.64
C ALA A 296 -16.60 -26.83 -40.57
N ALA A 297 -15.74 -26.46 -41.53
CA ALA A 297 -14.35 -26.92 -41.63
C ALA A 297 -13.40 -26.21 -40.64
N ILE A 298 -13.75 -26.23 -39.37
CA ILE A 298 -12.86 -26.16 -38.21
C ILE A 298 -13.47 -27.20 -37.28
N LEU A 299 -12.71 -28.22 -36.85
CA LEU A 299 -13.24 -29.20 -35.90
C LEU A 299 -13.95 -28.46 -34.76
N PRO A 300 -15.17 -28.83 -34.34
CA PRO A 300 -15.80 -28.17 -33.20
C PRO A 300 -14.96 -28.45 -31.95
N LEU A 301 -14.57 -27.40 -31.22
CA LEU A 301 -14.08 -27.57 -29.85
C LEU A 301 -15.19 -28.27 -29.06
N SER A 302 -14.82 -29.19 -28.18
CA SER A 302 -15.81 -29.84 -27.31
C SER A 302 -16.49 -28.79 -26.44
N ASP A 303 -17.78 -28.96 -26.13
CA ASP A 303 -18.50 -28.09 -25.18
C ASP A 303 -17.88 -28.13 -23.76
N ARG A 304 -16.94 -29.05 -23.51
CA ARG A 304 -16.24 -29.26 -22.24
C ARG A 304 -14.72 -29.36 -22.42
N GLU A 305 -14.10 -28.35 -23.01
CA GLU A 305 -12.64 -28.24 -22.99
C GLU A 305 -12.14 -27.91 -21.57
N PRO A 306 -11.04 -28.54 -21.11
CA PRO A 306 -10.39 -28.18 -19.85
C PRO A 306 -9.75 -26.79 -19.92
N GLU A 307 -9.71 -26.09 -18.80
CA GLU A 307 -9.09 -24.77 -18.71
C GLU A 307 -7.62 -24.86 -18.28
N LEU A 308 -6.81 -23.92 -18.77
CA LEU A 308 -5.43 -23.77 -18.32
C LEU A 308 -5.42 -22.91 -17.06
N ILE A 309 -5.00 -23.49 -15.93
CA ILE A 309 -4.92 -22.82 -14.63
C ILE A 309 -3.47 -22.49 -14.32
N ILE A 310 -3.23 -21.24 -13.94
CA ILE A 310 -1.93 -20.74 -13.48
C ILE A 310 -2.11 -20.17 -12.08
N ASN A 311 -1.50 -20.81 -11.09
CA ASN A 311 -1.58 -20.36 -9.70
C ASN A 311 -0.52 -19.27 -9.43
N GLN A 312 -0.98 -18.06 -9.18
CA GLN A 312 -0.18 -16.86 -8.90
C GLN A 312 -0.38 -16.35 -7.46
N SER A 313 -0.97 -17.18 -6.60
CA SER A 313 -1.35 -16.81 -5.23
C SER A 313 -0.12 -16.43 -4.40
N GLN A 314 -0.31 -15.53 -3.44
CA GLN A 314 0.75 -15.05 -2.55
C GLN A 314 0.25 -14.96 -1.12
N ALA A 315 0.85 -15.74 -0.22
CA ALA A 315 0.43 -15.80 1.18
C ALA A 315 -1.08 -16.03 1.32
N PHE A 316 -1.82 -15.06 1.88
CA PHE A 316 -3.28 -15.12 2.06
C PHE A 316 -4.07 -14.71 0.81
N GLU A 317 -3.41 -14.21 -0.23
CA GLU A 317 -4.06 -13.68 -1.43
C GLU A 317 -4.19 -14.73 -2.52
N PRO A 318 -5.41 -15.24 -2.79
CA PRO A 318 -5.63 -16.06 -3.95
C PRO A 318 -5.48 -15.26 -5.24
N SER A 319 -4.80 -15.85 -6.22
CA SER A 319 -4.68 -15.28 -7.56
C SER A 319 -4.52 -16.39 -8.57
N TRP A 320 -5.61 -16.82 -9.21
CA TRP A 320 -5.55 -17.75 -10.33
C TRP A 320 -5.79 -17.03 -11.65
N ALA A 321 -4.88 -17.22 -12.61
CA ALA A 321 -5.13 -16.87 -13.99
C ALA A 321 -5.68 -18.11 -14.71
N ILE A 322 -6.91 -18.03 -15.17
CA ILE A 322 -7.63 -19.12 -15.82
C ILE A 322 -7.85 -18.75 -17.29
N PHE A 323 -7.43 -19.64 -18.19
CA PHE A 323 -7.56 -19.44 -19.63
C PHE A 323 -8.41 -20.55 -20.25
N LYS A 324 -9.36 -20.15 -21.08
CA LYS A 324 -10.18 -21.05 -21.88
C LYS A 324 -9.66 -21.09 -23.31
N VAL A 325 -9.66 -22.28 -23.90
CA VAL A 325 -9.34 -22.45 -25.32
C VAL A 325 -10.52 -21.96 -26.15
N THR A 326 -10.24 -21.07 -27.10
CA THR A 326 -11.23 -20.52 -28.03
C THR A 326 -10.72 -20.65 -29.47
N ALA A 327 -11.64 -20.79 -30.42
CA ALA A 327 -11.30 -20.75 -31.83
C ALA A 327 -10.73 -19.36 -32.18
N GLY A 328 -9.59 -19.35 -32.86
CA GLY A 328 -8.97 -18.14 -33.37
C GLY A 328 -9.66 -17.65 -34.64
N THR A 329 -9.58 -16.35 -34.90
CA THR A 329 -10.11 -15.72 -36.11
C THR A 329 -9.21 -15.89 -37.34
N ASN A 330 -8.03 -16.49 -37.18
CA ASN A 330 -7.02 -16.65 -38.22
C ASN A 330 -6.75 -18.13 -38.47
N LEU A 331 -6.87 -18.58 -39.73
CA LEU A 331 -6.61 -19.97 -40.13
C LEU A 331 -5.18 -20.44 -39.83
N LEU A 332 -4.22 -19.53 -39.72
CA LEU A 332 -2.84 -19.82 -39.33
C LEU A 332 -2.64 -19.92 -37.81
N ARG A 333 -3.62 -19.44 -37.02
CA ARG A 333 -3.65 -19.48 -35.55
C ARG A 333 -5.06 -19.91 -35.10
N PRO A 334 -5.46 -21.15 -35.39
CA PRO A 334 -6.84 -21.60 -35.20
C PRO A 334 -7.23 -21.75 -33.73
N LEU A 335 -6.26 -21.73 -32.80
CA LEU A 335 -6.49 -21.83 -31.36
C LEU A 335 -5.92 -20.59 -30.64
N GLN A 336 -6.67 -20.09 -29.67
CA GLN A 336 -6.26 -18.98 -28.80
C GLN A 336 -6.62 -19.29 -27.34
N LEU A 337 -5.91 -18.65 -26.41
CA LEU A 337 -6.21 -18.67 -24.98
C LEU A 337 -6.86 -17.35 -24.58
N ARG A 338 -8.13 -17.40 -24.18
CA ARG A 338 -8.84 -16.25 -23.60
C ARG A 338 -8.79 -16.34 -22.08
N GLN A 339 -8.24 -15.32 -21.44
CA GLN A 339 -8.30 -15.22 -19.98
C GLN A 339 -9.74 -14.91 -19.53
N ILE A 340 -10.23 -15.60 -18.51
CA ILE A 340 -11.48 -15.25 -17.83
C ILE A 340 -11.23 -14.00 -16.98
N THR A 341 -12.02 -12.94 -17.18
CA THR A 341 -11.84 -11.64 -16.48
C THR A 341 -13.15 -11.11 -15.90
N LEU A 342 -13.04 -10.19 -14.93
CA LEU A 342 -14.19 -9.56 -14.27
C LEU A 342 -14.78 -8.35 -15.04
N ASN A 343 -14.46 -8.19 -16.32
CA ASN A 343 -14.76 -6.95 -17.08
C ASN A 343 -16.01 -7.03 -17.97
N GLU A 344 -16.77 -8.11 -17.92
CA GLU A 344 -17.92 -8.34 -18.80
C GLU A 344 -19.24 -8.04 -18.07
N GLY A 345 -20.37 -7.91 -18.80
CA GLY A 345 -21.71 -7.83 -18.20
C GLY A 345 -22.41 -6.47 -18.19
N GLN A 346 -22.67 -5.88 -19.36
CA GLN A 346 -23.49 -4.66 -19.47
C GLN A 346 -24.99 -4.97 -19.24
N GLY A 347 -25.69 -4.08 -18.53
CA GLY A 347 -27.15 -4.18 -18.32
C GLY A 347 -27.61 -5.17 -17.25
N LEU A 348 -26.70 -5.69 -16.43
CA LEU A 348 -27.02 -6.60 -15.31
C LEU A 348 -27.43 -5.84 -14.03
N PRO A 349 -28.11 -6.51 -13.07
CA PRO A 349 -28.59 -5.89 -11.84
C PRO A 349 -27.48 -5.24 -11.00
N LYS A 350 -27.84 -4.31 -10.10
CA LYS A 350 -26.89 -3.64 -9.21
C LYS A 350 -26.09 -4.63 -8.36
N ALA A 351 -26.71 -5.71 -7.89
CA ALA A 351 -26.03 -6.76 -7.12
C ALA A 351 -24.87 -7.40 -7.90
N TYR A 352 -24.98 -7.53 -9.23
CA TYR A 352 -23.90 -8.02 -10.07
C TYR A 352 -22.73 -7.04 -10.14
N SER A 353 -23.02 -5.76 -10.37
CA SER A 353 -21.99 -4.70 -10.35
C SER A 353 -21.30 -4.64 -8.98
N ASN A 354 -22.05 -4.75 -7.89
CA ASN A 354 -21.50 -4.84 -6.53
C ASN A 354 -20.61 -6.06 -6.34
N ALA A 355 -20.99 -7.23 -6.86
CA ALA A 355 -20.19 -8.44 -6.82
C ALA A 355 -18.84 -8.24 -7.53
N LEU A 356 -18.86 -7.66 -8.73
CA LEU A 356 -17.62 -7.35 -9.47
C LEU A 356 -16.75 -6.33 -8.75
N ILE A 357 -17.36 -5.29 -8.16
CA ILE A 357 -16.64 -4.30 -7.35
C ILE A 357 -15.94 -4.99 -6.18
N LEU A 358 -16.64 -5.81 -5.40
CA LEU A 358 -16.08 -6.58 -4.27
C LEU A 358 -14.96 -7.54 -4.72
N ALA A 359 -15.22 -8.34 -5.77
CA ALA A 359 -14.27 -9.29 -6.32
C ALA A 359 -12.99 -8.60 -6.83
N SER A 360 -13.13 -7.44 -7.49
CA SER A 360 -11.99 -6.64 -7.96
C SER A 360 -11.15 -6.09 -6.81
N GLY A 361 -11.74 -5.89 -5.62
CA GLY A 361 -11.04 -5.55 -4.38
C GLY A 361 -10.46 -6.76 -3.64
N GLY A 362 -10.71 -7.98 -4.12
CA GLY A 362 -10.30 -9.23 -3.50
C GLY A 362 -11.19 -9.69 -2.34
N LEU A 363 -12.40 -9.14 -2.20
CA LEU A 363 -13.42 -9.57 -1.24
C LEU A 363 -14.31 -10.65 -1.85
N TRP A 364 -13.73 -11.82 -2.06
CA TRP A 364 -14.33 -12.90 -2.86
C TRP A 364 -15.58 -13.51 -2.21
N SER A 365 -15.56 -13.82 -0.91
CA SER A 365 -16.74 -14.37 -0.23
C SER A 365 -17.93 -13.40 -0.20
N PRO A 366 -17.77 -12.09 0.15
CA PRO A 366 -18.84 -11.11 0.01
C PRO A 366 -19.31 -10.94 -1.44
N ALA A 367 -18.40 -11.00 -2.41
CA ALA A 367 -18.76 -10.93 -3.83
C ALA A 367 -19.63 -12.11 -4.24
N LEU A 368 -19.29 -13.33 -3.82
CA LEU A 368 -20.08 -14.53 -4.09
C LEU A 368 -21.50 -14.39 -3.55
N VAL A 369 -21.67 -13.90 -2.32
CA VAL A 369 -23.00 -13.65 -1.73
C VAL A 369 -23.83 -12.67 -2.57
N GLN A 370 -23.22 -11.60 -3.08
CA GLN A 370 -23.92 -10.66 -3.98
C GLN A 370 -24.28 -11.32 -5.32
N PHE A 371 -23.41 -12.20 -5.84
CA PHE A 371 -23.65 -12.88 -7.10
C PHE A 371 -24.72 -13.97 -6.98
N ASP A 372 -24.76 -14.72 -5.88
CA ASP A 372 -25.81 -15.72 -5.60
C ASP A 372 -27.21 -15.09 -5.63
N GLN A 373 -27.34 -13.84 -5.17
CA GLN A 373 -28.58 -13.07 -5.27
C GLN A 373 -28.98 -12.80 -6.73
N VAL A 374 -28.01 -12.42 -7.58
CA VAL A 374 -28.24 -12.20 -9.02
C VAL A 374 -28.68 -13.50 -9.70
N GLN A 375 -28.03 -14.62 -9.38
CA GLN A 375 -28.39 -15.92 -9.95
C GLN A 375 -29.82 -16.30 -9.55
N ALA A 376 -30.18 -16.15 -8.28
CA ALA A 376 -31.54 -16.40 -7.79
C ALA A 376 -32.58 -15.50 -8.48
N GLU A 377 -32.30 -14.20 -8.64
CA GLU A 377 -33.18 -13.24 -9.33
C GLU A 377 -33.37 -13.59 -10.81
N LEU A 378 -32.31 -13.98 -11.51
CA LEU A 378 -32.38 -14.33 -12.94
C LEU A 378 -33.12 -15.65 -13.16
N ILE A 379 -32.88 -16.65 -12.31
CA ILE A 379 -33.64 -17.92 -12.32
C ILE A 379 -35.12 -17.65 -12.07
N ALA A 380 -35.46 -16.80 -11.09
CA ALA A 380 -36.85 -16.41 -10.82
C ALA A 380 -37.52 -15.68 -12.00
N GLN A 381 -36.74 -14.97 -12.83
CA GLN A 381 -37.18 -14.33 -14.07
C GLN A 381 -37.19 -15.27 -15.28
N GLY A 382 -36.84 -16.55 -15.12
CA GLY A 382 -36.73 -17.51 -16.22
C GLY A 382 -35.59 -17.22 -17.20
N LYS A 383 -34.59 -16.41 -16.79
CA LYS A 383 -33.42 -16.07 -17.61
C LYS A 383 -32.25 -16.98 -17.28
N GLN A 384 -31.54 -17.42 -18.32
CA GLN A 384 -30.27 -18.14 -18.16
C GLN A 384 -29.10 -17.16 -18.12
N LEU A 385 -28.07 -17.49 -17.34
CA LEU A 385 -26.81 -16.77 -17.32
C LEU A 385 -26.09 -16.97 -18.66
N SER A 386 -25.53 -15.90 -19.21
CA SER A 386 -24.63 -16.05 -20.36
C SER A 386 -23.38 -16.85 -19.94
N PRO A 387 -22.74 -17.59 -20.87
CA PRO A 387 -21.52 -18.36 -20.56
C PRO A 387 -20.43 -17.52 -19.89
N TYR A 388 -20.23 -16.28 -20.35
CA TYR A 388 -19.29 -15.32 -19.80
C TYR A 388 -19.58 -14.94 -18.34
N VAL A 389 -20.85 -14.71 -18.02
CA VAL A 389 -21.27 -14.39 -16.64
C VAL A 389 -21.13 -15.61 -15.73
N GLN A 390 -21.39 -16.82 -16.25
CA GLN A 390 -21.15 -18.06 -15.52
C GLN A 390 -19.65 -18.26 -15.23
N GLU A 391 -18.78 -18.02 -16.20
CA GLU A 391 -17.33 -18.09 -16.03
C GLU A 391 -16.83 -17.16 -14.91
N GLN A 392 -17.38 -15.94 -14.83
CA GLN A 392 -17.06 -15.00 -13.75
C GLN A 392 -17.60 -15.45 -12.38
N TYR A 393 -18.80 -16.02 -12.36
CA TYR A 393 -19.37 -16.60 -11.14
C TYR A 393 -18.46 -17.72 -10.61
N ASP A 394 -18.06 -18.64 -11.48
CA ASP A 394 -17.19 -19.76 -11.13
C ASP A 394 -15.81 -19.27 -10.65
N LEU A 395 -15.27 -18.22 -11.29
CA LEU A 395 -14.01 -17.60 -10.87
C LEU A 395 -14.12 -17.01 -9.45
N ILE A 396 -15.20 -16.28 -9.17
CA ILE A 396 -15.47 -15.72 -7.84
C ILE A 396 -15.67 -16.83 -6.81
N LYS A 397 -16.45 -17.87 -7.16
CA LYS A 397 -16.71 -19.04 -6.31
C LYS A 397 -15.41 -19.76 -5.93
N LEU A 398 -14.50 -19.96 -6.89
CA LEU A 398 -13.19 -20.56 -6.64
C LEU A 398 -12.38 -19.75 -5.63
N HIS A 399 -12.27 -18.44 -5.84
CA HIS A 399 -11.50 -17.59 -4.93
C HIS A 399 -12.14 -17.49 -3.54
N ALA A 400 -13.47 -17.41 -3.47
CA ALA A 400 -14.21 -17.40 -2.20
C ALA A 400 -14.02 -18.71 -1.42
N LYS A 401 -14.03 -19.87 -2.09
CA LYS A 401 -13.75 -21.17 -1.47
C LYS A 401 -12.40 -21.15 -0.76
N TYR A 402 -11.38 -20.60 -1.41
CA TYR A 402 -10.04 -20.50 -0.84
C TYR A 402 -9.95 -19.50 0.32
N THR A 403 -10.44 -18.26 0.16
CA THR A 403 -10.38 -17.28 1.26
C THR A 403 -11.16 -17.75 2.48
N LYS A 404 -12.31 -18.41 2.26
CA LYS A 404 -13.11 -18.98 3.34
C LYS A 404 -12.39 -20.11 4.05
N ALA A 405 -11.71 -20.99 3.32
CA ALA A 405 -10.87 -22.03 3.90
C ALA A 405 -9.73 -21.42 4.73
N GLN A 406 -9.02 -20.42 4.20
CA GLN A 406 -7.95 -19.72 4.92
C GLN A 406 -8.45 -19.03 6.19
N ALA A 407 -9.62 -18.39 6.14
CA ALA A 407 -10.25 -17.74 7.29
C ALA A 407 -10.78 -18.73 8.33
N GLY A 408 -11.10 -19.96 7.93
CA GLY A 408 -11.53 -21.05 8.82
C GLY A 408 -10.39 -21.77 9.55
N ARG A 409 -9.13 -21.53 9.15
CA ARG A 409 -7.97 -22.09 9.84
C ARG A 409 -7.71 -21.38 11.16
N THR A 410 -7.13 -22.11 12.10
CA THR A 410 -6.61 -21.58 13.36
C THR A 410 -5.13 -21.24 13.20
N TYR A 411 -4.78 -19.96 13.32
CA TYR A 411 -3.40 -19.50 13.32
C TYR A 411 -2.88 -19.32 14.74
N ALA A 412 -1.59 -19.60 14.95
CA ALA A 412 -0.93 -19.35 16.24
C ALA A 412 -0.77 -17.84 16.54
N ASN A 413 -0.74 -17.01 15.51
CA ASN A 413 -0.58 -15.55 15.61
C ASN A 413 -1.92 -14.86 15.34
N ALA A 414 -2.39 -14.02 16.28
CA ALA A 414 -3.67 -13.32 16.15
C ALA A 414 -3.69 -12.34 14.96
N GLY A 415 -2.57 -11.70 14.63
CA GLY A 415 -2.42 -10.88 13.43
C GLY A 415 -2.64 -11.65 12.12
N GLN A 416 -2.15 -12.89 12.03
CA GLN A 416 -2.42 -13.78 10.88
C GLN A 416 -3.89 -14.19 10.81
N GLN A 417 -4.50 -14.56 11.94
CA GLN A 417 -5.93 -14.89 12.02
C GLN A 417 -6.81 -13.72 11.55
N VAL A 418 -6.54 -12.52 12.06
CA VAL A 418 -7.24 -11.29 11.67
C VAL A 418 -7.06 -10.97 10.19
N THR A 419 -5.84 -11.13 9.67
CA THR A 419 -5.55 -10.90 8.24
C THR A 419 -6.36 -11.83 7.35
N ALA A 420 -6.41 -13.13 7.68
CA ALA A 420 -7.20 -14.11 6.92
C ALA A 420 -8.71 -13.79 6.97
N LEU A 421 -9.23 -13.42 8.14
CA LEU A 421 -10.65 -13.04 8.31
C LEU A 421 -10.99 -11.76 7.53
N ILE A 422 -10.14 -10.73 7.54
CA ILE A 422 -10.34 -9.50 6.78
C ILE A 422 -10.30 -9.78 5.26
N ILE A 423 -9.35 -10.60 4.80
CA ILE A 423 -9.24 -10.95 3.38
C ILE A 423 -10.50 -11.67 2.88
N ASP A 424 -11.10 -12.52 3.71
CA ASP A 424 -12.38 -13.18 3.44
C ASP A 424 -13.61 -12.26 3.64
N GLY A 425 -13.43 -11.05 4.19
CA GLY A 425 -14.53 -10.11 4.44
C GLY A 425 -15.35 -10.40 5.71
N ARG A 426 -14.83 -11.21 6.64
CA ARG A 426 -15.42 -11.52 7.95
C ARG A 426 -15.01 -10.48 9.00
N TRP A 427 -15.46 -9.24 8.78
CA TRP A 427 -15.02 -8.07 9.55
C TRP A 427 -15.32 -8.15 11.06
N GLU A 428 -16.50 -8.65 11.42
CA GLU A 428 -16.95 -8.79 12.81
C GLU A 428 -16.16 -9.87 13.58
N ASP A 429 -15.95 -11.03 12.95
CA ASP A 429 -15.13 -12.10 13.51
C ASP A 429 -13.69 -11.62 13.73
N ALA A 430 -13.15 -10.85 12.78
CA ALA A 430 -11.83 -10.24 12.92
C ALA A 430 -11.78 -9.29 14.13
N LEU A 431 -12.80 -8.42 14.30
CA LEU A 431 -12.85 -7.49 15.44
C LEU A 431 -12.94 -8.24 16.77
N THR A 432 -13.68 -9.34 16.80
CA THR A 432 -13.79 -10.19 18.00
C THR A 432 -12.40 -10.68 18.43
N ILE A 433 -11.60 -11.24 17.51
CA ILE A 433 -10.22 -11.66 17.80
C ILE A 433 -9.33 -10.49 18.24
N ALA A 434 -9.45 -9.36 17.55
CA ALA A 434 -8.68 -8.16 17.80
C ALA A 434 -9.03 -7.50 19.15
N ASN A 435 -10.20 -7.79 19.72
CA ASN A 435 -10.65 -7.24 20.99
C ASN A 435 -10.36 -8.15 22.20
N ASN A 436 -9.79 -9.33 21.98
CA ASN A 436 -9.63 -10.34 23.04
C ASN A 436 -8.66 -9.97 24.16
N SER A 437 -7.50 -9.36 23.87
CA SER A 437 -6.53 -8.95 24.90
C SER A 437 -5.52 -7.91 24.37
N ASP A 438 -4.78 -7.27 25.28
CA ASP A 438 -3.72 -6.32 24.88
C ASP A 438 -2.57 -7.01 24.15
N PHE A 439 -2.31 -8.29 24.48
CA PHE A 439 -1.31 -9.10 23.78
C PHE A 439 -1.67 -9.33 22.30
N THR A 440 -2.97 -9.44 21.95
CA THR A 440 -3.35 -9.59 20.54
C THR A 440 -3.13 -8.29 19.77
N ALA A 441 -3.28 -7.13 20.42
CA ALA A 441 -3.16 -5.81 19.79
C ALA A 441 -1.80 -5.62 19.08
N GLN A 442 -0.69 -6.03 19.70
CA GLN A 442 0.64 -5.92 19.10
C GLN A 442 0.75 -6.71 17.79
N SER A 443 0.41 -7.99 17.83
CA SER A 443 0.50 -8.85 16.65
C SER A 443 -0.43 -8.39 15.51
N VAL A 444 -1.59 -7.84 15.84
CA VAL A 444 -2.56 -7.30 14.88
C VAL A 444 -2.05 -5.99 14.30
N ALA A 445 -1.58 -5.04 15.12
CA ALA A 445 -1.01 -3.77 14.67
C ALA A 445 0.13 -3.99 13.67
N GLU A 446 1.05 -4.93 13.97
CA GLU A 446 2.11 -5.32 13.04
C GLU A 446 1.56 -5.88 11.72
N ALA A 447 0.54 -6.73 11.79
CA ALA A 447 -0.08 -7.30 10.59
C ALA A 447 -0.76 -6.23 9.72
N LEU A 448 -1.43 -5.25 10.34
CA LEU A 448 -2.04 -4.11 9.64
C LEU A 448 -0.98 -3.24 8.97
N ASN A 449 0.13 -2.95 9.65
CA ASN A 449 1.20 -2.15 9.09
C ASN A 449 1.90 -2.87 7.91
N ARG A 450 2.21 -4.16 8.07
CA ARG A 450 2.84 -4.99 7.01
C ARG A 450 1.96 -5.14 5.78
N ASN A 451 0.65 -5.29 5.95
CA ASN A 451 -0.30 -5.57 4.87
C ASN A 451 -1.15 -4.35 4.47
N TYR A 452 -0.71 -3.13 4.79
CA TYR A 452 -1.50 -1.90 4.63
C TYR A 452 -2.19 -1.80 3.26
N LEU A 453 -1.42 -1.91 2.15
CA LEU A 453 -1.97 -1.78 0.80
C LEU A 453 -3.01 -2.86 0.46
N HIS A 454 -2.82 -4.09 0.96
CA HIS A 454 -3.74 -5.20 0.75
C HIS A 454 -5.09 -4.98 1.44
N LEU A 455 -5.02 -4.54 2.70
CA LEU A 455 -6.19 -4.41 3.56
C LEU A 455 -6.93 -3.10 3.29
N TRP A 456 -6.22 -2.01 3.00
CA TRP A 456 -6.82 -0.71 2.71
C TRP A 456 -7.74 -0.76 1.47
N ARG A 457 -7.27 -1.37 0.37
CA ARG A 457 -8.09 -1.53 -0.84
C ARG A 457 -9.40 -2.27 -0.56
N ARG A 458 -9.38 -3.26 0.32
CA ARG A 458 -10.58 -4.01 0.71
C ARG A 458 -11.54 -3.16 1.52
N VAL A 459 -11.05 -2.39 2.48
CA VAL A 459 -11.88 -1.45 3.24
C VAL A 459 -12.54 -0.45 2.28
N GLU A 460 -11.78 0.14 1.36
CA GLU A 460 -12.33 1.10 0.38
C GLU A 460 -13.45 0.49 -0.47
N VAL A 461 -13.23 -0.71 -1.00
CA VAL A 461 -14.19 -1.42 -1.84
C VAL A 461 -15.42 -1.86 -1.04
N ALA A 462 -15.22 -2.40 0.17
CA ALA A 462 -16.30 -2.80 1.06
C ALA A 462 -17.21 -1.60 1.40
N MET A 463 -16.61 -0.45 1.77
CA MET A 463 -17.36 0.76 2.09
C MET A 463 -18.19 1.30 0.92
N ARG A 464 -17.73 1.14 -0.34
CA ARG A 464 -18.48 1.55 -1.54
C ARG A 464 -19.76 0.74 -1.73
N VAL A 465 -19.75 -0.54 -1.34
CA VAL A 465 -20.90 -1.43 -1.50
C VAL A 465 -21.79 -1.43 -0.26
N LYS A 466 -21.22 -1.61 0.93
CA LYS A 466 -21.91 -1.60 2.21
C LYS A 466 -21.01 -1.01 3.30
N SER A 467 -21.37 0.16 3.82
CA SER A 467 -20.63 0.82 4.90
C SER A 467 -21.19 0.40 6.26
N THR A 468 -20.53 -0.55 6.94
CA THR A 468 -20.90 -0.98 8.30
C THR A 468 -19.94 -0.38 9.35
N PRO A 469 -20.31 -0.33 10.64
CA PRO A 469 -19.42 0.13 11.70
C PRO A 469 -18.11 -0.65 11.75
N GLU A 470 -18.13 -1.97 11.53
CA GLU A 470 -16.96 -2.84 11.62
C GLU A 470 -15.93 -2.50 10.55
N ILE A 471 -16.39 -2.27 9.31
CA ILE A 471 -15.52 -1.87 8.20
C ILE A 471 -14.88 -0.50 8.47
N LYS A 472 -15.64 0.43 9.06
CA LYS A 472 -15.11 1.75 9.44
C LYS A 472 -14.06 1.60 10.54
N THR A 473 -14.33 0.82 11.59
CA THR A 473 -13.34 0.57 12.65
C THR A 473 -12.05 -0.01 12.09
N TRP A 474 -12.11 -0.99 11.19
CA TRP A 474 -10.92 -1.52 10.52
C TRP A 474 -10.19 -0.48 9.66
N GLY A 475 -10.93 0.36 8.92
CA GLY A 475 -10.34 1.46 8.17
C GLY A 475 -9.56 2.42 9.07
N ALA A 476 -10.12 2.79 10.22
CA ALA A 476 -9.45 3.64 11.18
C ALA A 476 -8.22 2.96 11.82
N LEU A 477 -8.31 1.68 12.18
CA LEU A 477 -7.17 0.91 12.72
C LEU A 477 -6.02 0.79 11.72
N ILE A 478 -6.32 0.60 10.44
CA ILE A 478 -5.31 0.57 9.37
C ILE A 478 -4.67 1.96 9.20
N LEU A 479 -5.47 3.02 9.25
CA LEU A 479 -4.99 4.41 9.12
C LEU A 479 -4.12 4.82 10.31
N LEU A 480 -4.47 4.39 11.53
CA LEU A 480 -3.71 4.62 12.75
C LEU A 480 -2.25 4.19 12.60
N GLN A 481 -2.03 2.99 12.03
CA GLN A 481 -0.67 2.44 11.86
C GLN A 481 0.19 3.24 10.88
N LYS A 482 -0.41 4.06 10.00
CA LYS A 482 0.33 4.85 8.99
C LYS A 482 0.37 6.35 9.27
N GLN A 483 -0.66 6.90 9.90
CA GLN A 483 -0.87 8.35 10.00
C GLN A 483 -1.16 8.83 11.43
N GLY A 484 -1.05 7.96 12.43
CA GLY A 484 -1.23 8.31 13.84
C GLY A 484 -2.69 8.41 14.28
N PHE A 485 -2.87 8.62 15.58
CA PHE A 485 -4.16 8.53 16.25
C PHE A 485 -5.16 9.63 15.85
N PRO A 486 -4.80 10.94 15.83
CA PRO A 486 -5.73 12.01 15.46
C PRO A 486 -6.33 11.83 14.07
N THR A 487 -5.50 11.40 13.11
CA THR A 487 -5.93 11.17 11.73
C THR A 487 -6.94 10.02 11.65
N ALA A 488 -6.66 8.92 12.34
CA ALA A 488 -7.56 7.77 12.41
C ALA A 488 -8.91 8.12 13.09
N GLN A 489 -8.86 8.83 14.21
CA GLN A 489 -10.05 9.27 14.94
C GLN A 489 -10.90 10.21 14.10
N ARG A 490 -10.29 11.25 13.50
CA ARG A 490 -10.99 12.22 12.64
C ARG A 490 -11.65 11.53 11.45
N TRP A 491 -10.93 10.63 10.78
CA TRP A 491 -11.45 9.84 9.67
C TRP A 491 -12.69 9.02 10.07
N LEU A 492 -12.70 8.48 11.28
CA LEU A 492 -13.80 7.69 11.83
C LEU A 492 -15.02 8.55 12.18
N ILE A 493 -14.79 9.73 12.77
CA ILE A 493 -15.82 10.74 13.10
C ILE A 493 -16.51 11.23 11.82
N GLU A 494 -15.74 11.66 10.82
CA GLU A 494 -16.25 12.15 9.53
C GLU A 494 -17.16 11.13 8.83
N ARG A 495 -16.87 9.83 9.02
CA ARG A 495 -17.63 8.72 8.45
C ARG A 495 -18.77 8.23 9.35
N LYS A 496 -19.07 8.93 10.44
CA LYS A 496 -20.10 8.54 11.41
C LYS A 496 -19.90 7.09 11.90
N GLY A 497 -18.64 6.73 12.15
CA GLY A 497 -18.25 5.42 12.68
C GLY A 497 -17.71 5.48 14.11
N ALA A 498 -17.59 6.69 14.69
CA ALA A 498 -17.04 6.87 16.01
C ALA A 498 -18.04 6.42 17.08
N THR A 499 -17.81 5.24 17.63
CA THR A 499 -18.47 4.73 18.84
C THR A 499 -17.44 4.67 19.97
N ASP A 500 -17.88 4.67 21.22
CA ASP A 500 -16.97 4.57 22.38
C ASP A 500 -16.07 3.33 22.27
N ALA A 501 -16.62 2.20 21.83
CA ALA A 501 -15.87 0.97 21.60
C ALA A 501 -14.81 1.11 20.50
N ALA A 502 -15.13 1.77 19.38
CA ALA A 502 -14.18 1.97 18.29
C ALA A 502 -13.06 2.94 18.68
N ILE A 503 -13.38 4.03 19.41
CA ILE A 503 -12.38 4.98 19.91
C ILE A 503 -11.47 4.33 20.95
N ALA A 504 -12.02 3.59 21.91
CA ALA A 504 -11.23 2.84 22.88
C ALA A 504 -10.30 1.83 22.19
N MET A 505 -10.77 1.18 21.13
CA MET A 505 -9.94 0.28 20.34
C MET A 505 -8.81 1.02 19.62
N LEU A 506 -9.06 2.18 19.00
CA LEU A 506 -7.99 2.99 18.40
C LEU A 506 -6.93 3.41 19.42
N GLN A 507 -7.36 3.79 20.63
CA GLN A 507 -6.46 4.23 21.69
C GLN A 507 -5.53 3.11 22.16
N ARG A 508 -6.07 1.90 22.35
CA ARG A 508 -5.29 0.71 22.71
C ARG A 508 -4.33 0.27 21.61
N TYR A 509 -4.66 0.52 20.34
CA TYR A 509 -3.85 0.10 19.20
C TYR A 509 -2.76 1.11 18.80
N ASP A 510 -2.63 2.23 19.51
CA ASP A 510 -1.50 3.16 19.35
C ASP A 510 -0.26 2.64 20.10
N LEU A 511 0.36 1.60 19.55
CA LEU A 511 1.48 0.89 20.19
C LEU A 511 2.86 1.46 19.84
N SER A 512 2.91 2.63 19.18
CA SER A 512 4.18 3.23 18.80
C SER A 512 4.95 3.70 20.05
N PRO A 513 6.28 3.62 20.10
CA PRO A 513 7.02 4.19 21.24
C PRO A 513 6.85 5.71 21.26
N LEU A 514 6.66 6.32 22.44
CA LEU A 514 6.44 7.78 22.59
C LEU A 514 7.66 8.63 22.23
N GLY A 515 8.86 8.05 22.09
CA GLY A 515 10.09 8.80 21.83
C GLY A 515 10.59 9.62 23.03
N ILE A 516 9.77 9.77 24.07
CA ILE A 516 10.10 10.35 25.37
C ILE A 516 9.61 9.42 26.50
N GLN A 517 10.22 9.55 27.67
CA GLN A 517 9.84 8.85 28.91
C GLN A 517 9.47 9.91 29.97
N PRO A 518 8.22 10.39 29.95
CA PRO A 518 7.83 11.48 30.82
C PRO A 518 7.70 10.98 32.26
N GLU A 519 8.48 11.55 33.17
CA GLU A 519 8.46 11.18 34.60
C GLU A 519 7.79 12.23 35.47
N VAL A 520 8.13 13.49 35.22
CA VAL A 520 7.65 14.63 36.03
C VAL A 520 7.17 15.72 35.10
N MET A 521 6.09 16.37 35.49
CA MET A 521 5.53 17.51 34.77
C MET A 521 5.41 18.73 35.66
N ILE A 522 5.63 19.90 35.06
CA ILE A 522 5.45 21.21 35.69
C ILE A 522 4.59 22.07 34.77
N GLY A 523 3.63 22.78 35.35
CA GLY A 523 2.71 23.62 34.61
C GLY A 523 2.09 24.73 35.43
N THR A 524 1.15 25.44 34.81
CA THR A 524 0.32 26.46 35.43
C THR A 524 -1.11 25.98 35.56
N ILE A 525 -1.88 26.61 36.44
CA ILE A 525 -3.28 26.27 36.74
C ILE A 525 -4.20 27.44 36.43
N SER A 526 -5.42 27.13 35.98
CA SER A 526 -6.50 28.08 35.79
C SER A 526 -7.83 27.53 36.32
N PRO A 527 -8.60 28.30 37.11
CA PRO A 527 -9.90 27.86 37.61
C PRO A 527 -10.95 27.85 36.49
N LEU A 528 -11.70 26.76 36.37
CA LEU A 528 -12.86 26.64 35.47
C LEU A 528 -14.19 26.78 36.22
N GLY A 529 -14.19 26.49 37.52
CA GLY A 529 -15.37 26.61 38.39
C GLY A 529 -16.19 25.33 38.52
N ASP A 530 -17.27 25.39 39.30
CA ASP A 530 -18.14 24.24 39.62
C ASP A 530 -19.23 23.98 38.58
N SER A 531 -19.53 24.98 37.73
CA SER A 531 -20.51 24.90 36.64
C SER A 531 -19.91 24.45 35.29
N TYR A 532 -18.59 24.28 35.21
CA TYR A 532 -17.91 23.82 34.01
C TYR A 532 -18.35 22.40 33.62
N GLN A 533 -18.67 22.22 32.34
CA GLN A 533 -19.02 20.92 31.76
C GLN A 533 -17.90 20.51 30.80
N PRO A 534 -17.14 19.44 31.13
CA PRO A 534 -16.10 18.94 30.23
C PRO A 534 -16.67 18.55 28.87
N SER A 535 -16.06 19.04 27.81
CA SER A 535 -16.35 18.69 26.42
C SER A 535 -15.84 17.29 26.08
N ALA A 536 -16.28 16.76 24.93
CA ALA A 536 -15.88 15.42 24.45
C ALA A 536 -14.40 15.32 24.00
N GLU A 537 -13.65 16.42 23.98
CA GLU A 537 -12.21 16.42 23.64
C GLU A 537 -11.33 15.91 24.78
N TRP A 538 -11.84 15.90 26.02
CA TRP A 538 -11.14 15.40 27.19
C TRP A 538 -11.19 13.87 27.24
N PHE A 539 -10.03 13.24 27.27
CA PHE A 539 -9.93 11.81 27.50
C PHE A 539 -9.87 11.48 28.99
N GLY A 540 -10.83 10.69 29.47
CA GLY A 540 -10.89 10.23 30.86
C GLY A 540 -12.31 10.23 31.41
N LYS A 541 -12.53 9.51 32.52
CA LYS A 541 -13.83 9.48 33.20
C LYS A 541 -13.96 10.70 34.12
N HIS A 542 -14.62 11.73 33.63
CA HIS A 542 -15.01 12.88 34.45
C HIS A 542 -16.36 12.59 35.13
N GLY A 543 -16.32 12.25 36.42
CA GLY A 543 -17.51 12.03 37.24
C GLY A 543 -18.18 13.35 37.67
N LYS A 544 -19.24 13.25 38.49
CA LYS A 544 -19.82 14.43 39.14
C LYS A 544 -18.86 14.96 40.21
N LEU A 545 -18.74 16.28 40.31
CA LEU A 545 -18.02 16.94 41.41
C LEU A 545 -18.66 16.58 42.76
N LEU A 546 -17.81 16.38 43.78
CA LEU A 546 -18.28 16.30 45.16
C LEU A 546 -18.61 17.70 45.69
N PRO A 547 -19.39 17.82 46.79
CA PRO A 547 -19.57 19.10 47.48
C PRO A 547 -18.22 19.77 47.78
N HIS A 548 -18.16 21.09 47.64
CA HIS A 548 -16.95 21.92 47.81
C HIS A 548 -15.82 21.71 46.80
N GLN A 549 -16.05 20.99 45.71
CA GLN A 549 -15.08 20.88 44.62
C GLN A 549 -15.36 21.85 43.47
N ALA A 550 -14.31 22.17 42.71
CA ALA A 550 -14.37 22.89 41.46
C ALA A 550 -13.44 22.26 40.41
N TRP A 551 -13.70 22.54 39.13
CA TRP A 551 -12.83 22.14 38.03
C TRP A 551 -11.67 23.13 37.85
N TYR A 552 -10.51 22.59 37.53
CA TYR A 552 -9.28 23.31 37.22
C TYR A 552 -8.66 22.74 35.94
N GLU A 553 -8.14 23.63 35.10
CA GLU A 553 -7.29 23.27 33.96
C GLU A 553 -5.83 23.47 34.35
N VAL A 554 -4.99 22.46 34.09
CA VAL A 554 -3.54 22.55 34.26
C VAL A 554 -2.90 22.52 32.88
N SER A 555 -2.18 23.58 32.54
CA SER A 555 -1.40 23.69 31.30
C SER A 555 0.04 23.27 31.56
N VAL A 556 0.44 22.10 31.05
CA VAL A 556 1.78 21.56 31.26
C VAL A 556 2.76 22.33 30.38
N SER A 557 3.77 22.92 31.01
CA SER A 557 4.76 23.77 30.32
C SER A 557 6.13 23.11 30.22
N VAL A 558 6.48 22.22 31.17
CA VAL A 558 7.78 21.55 31.20
C VAL A 558 7.60 20.07 31.57
N LEU A 559 8.35 19.19 30.91
CA LEU A 559 8.40 17.75 31.17
C LEU A 559 9.83 17.27 31.40
N ARG A 560 10.01 16.37 32.37
CA ARG A 560 11.24 15.62 32.54
C ARG A 560 11.19 14.35 31.69
N ASP A 561 12.15 14.22 30.79
CA ASP A 561 12.38 13.08 29.91
C ASP A 561 13.76 12.48 30.25
N GLY A 562 13.77 11.46 31.12
CA GLY A 562 14.99 10.93 31.73
C GLY A 562 15.79 12.01 32.48
N ASP A 563 16.98 12.34 31.98
CA ASP A 563 17.88 13.33 32.61
C ASP A 563 17.75 14.75 32.04
N ARG A 564 16.80 14.98 31.13
CA ARG A 564 16.61 16.27 30.45
C ARG A 564 15.23 16.83 30.72
N TRP A 565 15.13 18.14 30.78
CA TRP A 565 13.88 18.87 30.81
C TRP A 565 13.57 19.46 29.44
N ARG A 566 12.33 19.27 29.02
CA ARG A 566 11.79 19.71 27.72
C ARG A 566 10.67 20.71 27.95
N ASN A 567 10.59 21.72 27.11
CA ASN A 567 9.50 22.70 27.13
C ASN A 567 8.38 22.29 26.20
N ALA A 568 7.15 22.69 26.53
CA ALA A 568 6.02 22.63 25.62
C ALA A 568 6.24 23.57 24.41
N PRO A 569 5.69 23.27 23.22
CA PRO A 569 4.92 22.05 22.90
C PRO A 569 5.78 20.78 22.79
N PHE A 570 5.19 19.64 23.12
CA PHE A 570 5.85 18.33 23.09
C PHE A 570 5.54 17.60 21.78
N ASN A 571 6.33 17.88 20.75
CA ASN A 571 6.11 17.33 19.41
C ASN A 571 6.05 15.79 19.39
N GLU A 572 6.74 15.11 20.31
CA GLU A 572 6.73 13.65 20.43
C GLU A 572 5.39 13.09 20.94
N LEU A 573 4.62 13.92 21.64
CA LEU A 573 3.26 13.60 22.09
C LEU A 573 2.22 13.94 21.02
N ALA A 574 2.55 14.79 20.05
CA ALA A 574 1.66 15.11 18.94
C ALA A 574 1.36 13.84 18.13
N GLY A 575 0.09 13.64 17.78
CA GLY A 575 -0.31 12.46 17.00
C GLY A 575 -0.53 11.19 17.82
N ARG A 576 -0.36 11.24 19.15
CA ARG A 576 -0.46 10.07 20.03
C ARG A 576 -1.82 9.96 20.72
N SER A 577 -2.16 8.74 21.10
CA SER A 577 -3.35 8.41 21.87
C SER A 577 -3.27 9.02 23.28
N PRO A 578 -4.31 9.71 23.75
CA PRO A 578 -4.37 10.21 25.11
C PRO A 578 -4.24 9.12 26.18
N LEU A 579 -4.68 7.88 25.89
CA LEU A 579 -4.50 6.73 26.78
C LEU A 579 -3.02 6.40 26.99
N VAL A 580 -2.24 6.37 25.90
CA VAL A 580 -0.80 6.04 25.96
C VAL A 580 -0.05 7.10 26.77
N ILE A 581 -0.45 8.37 26.62
CA ILE A 581 0.15 9.46 27.39
C ILE A 581 -0.26 9.38 28.86
N TRP A 582 -1.54 9.11 29.14
CA TRP A 582 -2.05 8.91 30.48
C TRP A 582 -1.30 7.80 31.24
N GLU A 583 -1.08 6.66 30.57
CA GLU A 583 -0.31 5.53 31.09
C GLU A 583 1.17 5.88 31.26
N ALA A 584 1.77 6.63 30.34
CA ALA A 584 3.18 7.04 30.41
C ALA A 584 3.47 7.91 31.64
N PHE A 585 2.53 8.76 32.05
CA PHE A 585 2.62 9.54 33.29
C PHE A 585 2.21 8.76 34.54
N ASN A 586 1.84 7.48 34.40
CA ASN A 586 1.36 6.63 35.47
C ASN A 586 0.15 7.23 36.24
N LEU A 587 -0.70 7.97 35.53
CA LEU A 587 -1.85 8.67 36.13
C LEU A 587 -2.94 7.70 36.61
N ASP A 588 -2.92 6.44 36.20
CA ASP A 588 -3.81 5.40 36.72
C ASP A 588 -3.50 5.05 38.18
N LEU A 589 -2.23 5.11 38.58
CA LEU A 589 -1.79 4.84 39.94
C LEU A 589 -1.67 6.12 40.77
N ASN A 590 -1.21 7.21 40.14
CA ASN A 590 -1.02 8.49 40.80
C ASN A 590 -1.54 9.66 39.96
N ASN A 591 -2.82 9.98 40.13
CA ASN A 591 -3.44 11.16 39.52
C ASN A 591 -3.35 12.42 40.39
N PHE A 592 -2.56 12.42 41.46
CA PHE A 592 -2.43 13.56 42.37
C PHE A 592 -1.49 14.62 41.80
N LEU A 593 -1.91 15.87 41.85
CA LEU A 593 -1.10 17.02 41.51
C LEU A 593 -0.88 17.89 42.75
N THR A 594 0.33 18.40 42.89
CA THR A 594 0.69 19.35 43.95
C THR A 594 0.68 20.75 43.37
N VAL A 595 -0.04 21.67 44.01
CA VAL A 595 -0.13 23.07 43.62
C VAL A 595 0.62 23.90 44.65
N ASN A 596 1.58 24.70 44.22
CA ASN A 596 2.27 25.67 45.06
C ASN A 596 1.74 27.07 44.70
N VAL A 597 1.04 27.67 45.65
CA VAL A 597 0.47 29.03 45.55
C VAL A 597 1.15 29.92 46.57
N ASN A 598 1.51 31.13 46.20
CA ASN A 598 2.00 32.11 47.18
C ASN A 598 0.80 32.84 47.78
N ASN A 599 0.70 32.87 49.10
CA ASN A 599 -0.33 33.65 49.78
C ASN A 599 -0.01 35.16 49.71
N GLU A 600 -0.91 35.99 50.24
CA GLU A 600 -0.77 37.46 50.27
C GLU A 600 0.49 37.96 51.02
N PHE A 601 1.13 37.09 51.82
CA PHE A 601 2.38 37.35 52.55
C PHE A 601 3.62 36.78 51.84
N GLY A 602 3.47 36.23 50.64
CA GLY A 602 4.56 35.60 49.86
C GLY A 602 5.00 34.24 50.38
N GLN A 603 4.27 33.63 51.32
CA GLN A 603 4.56 32.28 51.80
C GLN A 603 3.93 31.24 50.88
N ALA A 604 4.71 30.21 50.52
CA ALA A 604 4.21 29.10 49.71
C ALA A 604 3.24 28.23 50.52
N VAL A 605 2.01 28.12 50.03
CA VAL A 605 0.99 27.19 50.50
C VAL A 605 0.85 26.07 49.47
N THR A 606 0.82 24.84 49.96
CA THR A 606 0.68 23.65 49.11
C THR A 606 -0.75 23.15 49.17
N GLU A 607 -1.38 23.14 48.00
CA GLU A 607 -2.73 22.60 47.77
C GLU A 607 -2.66 21.37 46.86
N SER A 608 -3.79 20.67 46.73
CA SER A 608 -3.84 19.42 45.97
C SER A 608 -4.97 19.35 44.95
N LEU A 609 -4.69 18.70 43.82
CA LEU A 609 -5.68 18.37 42.81
C LEU A 609 -5.65 16.88 42.48
N ASN A 610 -6.75 16.40 41.94
CA ASN A 610 -6.88 15.06 41.41
C ASN A 610 -7.22 15.12 39.91
N THR A 611 -6.33 14.62 39.07
CA THR A 611 -6.48 14.59 37.61
C THR A 611 -7.58 13.62 37.21
N LYS A 612 -8.50 14.07 36.36
CA LYS A 612 -9.65 13.29 35.87
C LYS A 612 -9.62 13.04 34.37
N ALA A 613 -9.03 13.94 33.61
CA ALA A 613 -8.90 13.79 32.17
C ALA A 613 -7.67 14.52 31.63
N ILE A 614 -7.30 14.17 30.40
CA ILE A 614 -6.15 14.70 29.67
C ILE A 614 -6.60 15.14 28.28
N TRP A 615 -5.96 16.18 27.76
CA TRP A 615 -6.13 16.65 26.40
C TRP A 615 -4.76 16.90 25.79
N ILE A 616 -4.61 16.52 24.51
CA ILE A 616 -3.40 16.74 23.72
C ILE A 616 -3.77 17.43 22.41
N GLY A 617 -3.09 18.54 22.12
CA GLY A 617 -3.23 19.27 20.86
C GLY A 617 -2.49 18.61 19.70
N ASP A 618 -2.88 18.96 18.47
CA ASP A 618 -2.22 18.51 17.24
C ASP A 618 -0.74 18.97 17.16
N ASP A 619 -0.37 20.00 17.93
CA ASP A 619 0.99 20.54 18.08
C ASP A 619 1.75 19.94 19.27
N GLY A 620 1.14 19.09 20.10
CA GLY A 620 1.76 18.52 21.30
C GLY A 620 1.57 19.35 22.57
N GLN A 621 0.67 20.35 22.57
CA GLN A 621 0.25 21.01 23.81
C GLN A 621 -0.48 20.02 24.73
N LEU A 622 -0.10 19.98 26.00
CA LEU A 622 -0.64 19.05 26.98
C LEU A 622 -1.41 19.81 28.06
N ARG A 623 -2.69 19.45 28.24
CA ARG A 623 -3.55 19.97 29.30
C ARG A 623 -4.15 18.84 30.12
N LEU A 624 -4.31 19.08 31.41
CA LEU A 624 -4.97 18.18 32.34
C LEU A 624 -6.20 18.86 32.91
N LEU A 625 -7.29 18.10 33.01
CA LEU A 625 -8.48 18.51 33.71
C LEU A 625 -8.46 17.85 35.09
N ALA A 626 -8.47 18.66 36.13
CA ALA A 626 -8.34 18.21 37.50
C ALA A 626 -9.44 18.80 38.39
N VAL A 627 -9.65 18.15 39.54
CA VAL A 627 -10.61 18.55 40.55
C VAL A 627 -9.87 18.87 41.84
N GLY A 628 -10.21 19.98 42.48
CA GLY A 628 -9.65 20.42 43.76
C GLY A 628 -10.70 21.11 44.63
N ASP A 629 -10.27 21.60 45.79
CA ASP A 629 -11.10 22.44 46.65
C ASP A 629 -11.54 23.71 45.89
N ARG A 630 -12.77 24.15 46.08
CA ARG A 630 -13.33 25.36 45.48
C ARG A 630 -12.60 26.63 45.96
N ASP A 631 -12.11 26.64 47.19
CA ASP A 631 -11.50 27.82 47.80
C ASP A 631 -10.12 28.15 47.19
N LEU A 632 -9.47 27.17 46.57
CA LEU A 632 -8.22 27.36 45.82
C LEU A 632 -8.35 28.45 44.75
N SER A 633 -9.50 28.58 44.07
CA SER A 633 -9.73 29.64 43.07
C SER A 633 -9.50 31.06 43.64
N GLY A 634 -9.90 31.29 44.90
CA GLY A 634 -9.66 32.55 45.59
C GLY A 634 -8.17 32.79 45.83
N GLN A 635 -7.44 31.76 46.27
CA GLN A 635 -6.00 31.81 46.49
C GLN A 635 -5.23 32.09 45.18
N LEU A 636 -5.63 31.45 44.07
CA LEU A 636 -5.03 31.66 42.75
C LEU A 636 -5.15 33.11 42.27
N THR A 637 -6.27 33.77 42.58
CA THR A 637 -6.51 35.17 42.18
C THR A 637 -5.69 36.16 43.01
N GLN A 638 -5.33 35.78 44.24
CA GLN A 638 -4.55 36.62 45.17
C GLN A 638 -3.04 36.41 45.03
N SER A 639 -2.62 35.32 44.38
CA SER A 639 -1.20 35.01 44.20
C SER A 639 -0.53 36.03 43.28
N ALA A 640 0.58 36.61 43.75
CA ALA A 640 1.42 37.53 42.97
C ALA A 640 2.12 36.83 41.77
N MET A 641 2.11 35.49 41.74
CA MET A 641 2.76 34.67 40.71
C MET A 641 1.80 33.60 40.18
N PRO A 642 1.99 33.15 38.93
CA PRO A 642 1.28 31.97 38.44
C PRO A 642 1.55 30.78 39.36
N ALA A 643 0.51 30.18 39.92
CA ALA A 643 0.70 29.01 40.77
C ALA A 643 1.35 27.86 39.97
N MET A 644 2.35 27.22 40.59
CA MET A 644 3.08 26.11 39.99
C MET A 644 2.37 24.80 40.31
N VAL A 645 2.08 24.00 39.29
CA VAL A 645 1.57 22.65 39.46
C VAL A 645 2.64 21.64 39.09
N SER A 646 2.84 20.62 39.93
CA SER A 646 3.71 19.49 39.64
C SER A 646 2.99 18.15 39.78
N GLY A 647 3.31 17.18 38.92
CA GLY A 647 2.77 15.82 38.95
C GLY A 647 3.70 14.78 38.31
N GLY A 648 3.32 13.50 38.34
CA GLY A 648 4.08 12.37 37.75
C GLY A 648 5.16 11.77 38.68
N GLY A 649 5.70 12.53 39.62
CA GLY A 649 6.71 12.06 40.57
C GLY A 649 7.21 13.15 41.54
N LEU A 650 8.15 12.79 42.41
CA LEU A 650 8.83 13.77 43.27
C LEU A 650 9.90 14.51 42.48
N ILE A 651 9.90 15.84 42.53
CA ILE A 651 11.02 16.65 42.06
C ILE A 651 12.15 16.48 43.08
N SER A 652 13.19 15.70 42.74
CA SER A 652 14.38 15.61 43.57
C SER A 652 15.07 16.99 43.64
N ARG A 653 15.64 17.34 44.79
CA ARG A 653 16.44 18.56 44.88
C ARG A 653 17.70 18.38 44.03
N ALA A 654 18.02 19.39 43.23
CA ALA A 654 19.28 19.43 42.50
C ALA A 654 20.47 19.40 43.49
N SER A 655 21.56 18.73 43.08
CA SER A 655 22.78 18.62 43.88
C SER A 655 23.48 19.96 43.96
N SER A 656 23.26 20.68 45.07
CA SER A 656 23.95 21.92 45.40
C SER A 656 24.45 21.86 46.85
N PHE A 657 25.51 22.60 47.14
CA PHE A 657 26.02 22.78 48.50
C PHE A 657 26.29 24.25 48.78
N ASN A 658 26.20 24.63 50.05
CA ASN A 658 26.47 25.99 50.47
C ASN A 658 27.98 26.27 50.48
N ILE A 659 28.37 27.43 49.98
CA ILE A 659 29.75 27.93 49.97
C ILE A 659 29.76 29.39 50.44
N SER A 660 30.84 29.78 51.14
CA SER A 660 31.08 31.18 51.48
C SER A 660 31.94 31.83 50.40
N VAL A 661 31.64 33.08 50.06
CA VAL A 661 32.42 33.83 49.06
C VAL A 661 33.88 34.00 49.48
N GLU A 662 34.17 34.02 50.79
CA GLU A 662 35.54 34.11 51.34
C GLU A 662 36.40 32.87 51.04
N SER A 663 35.75 31.73 50.75
CA SER A 663 36.47 30.51 50.38
C SER A 663 36.86 30.47 48.90
N LEU A 664 36.43 31.47 48.12
CA LEU A 664 36.76 31.60 46.71
C LEU A 664 38.14 32.27 46.55
N GLY A 665 38.74 32.16 45.36
CA GLY A 665 39.99 32.88 45.08
C GLY A 665 39.76 34.40 45.10
N LEU A 666 40.73 35.18 45.60
CA LEU A 666 40.63 36.65 45.76
C LEU A 666 40.14 37.36 44.48
N THR A 667 40.54 36.88 43.30
CA THR A 667 40.10 37.45 42.01
C THR A 667 38.63 37.16 41.71
N THR A 668 38.14 35.96 42.04
CA THR A 668 36.74 35.54 41.84
C THR A 668 35.83 36.26 42.84
N GLU A 669 36.24 36.33 44.10
CA GLU A 669 35.54 37.07 45.16
C GLU A 669 35.33 38.54 44.75
N GLU A 670 36.41 39.22 44.33
CA GLU A 670 36.35 40.62 43.91
C GLU A 670 35.37 40.83 42.75
N LYS A 671 35.43 39.96 41.73
CA LYS A 671 34.55 40.04 40.56
C LYS A 671 33.07 39.89 40.96
N ILE A 672 32.75 38.92 41.81
CA ILE A 672 31.38 38.68 42.29
C ILE A 672 30.85 39.90 43.04
N ILE A 673 31.61 40.42 44.01
CA ILE A 673 31.18 41.55 44.83
C ILE A 673 30.98 42.80 43.97
N VAL A 674 31.91 43.10 43.05
CA VAL A 674 31.80 44.22 42.11
C VAL A 674 30.58 44.07 41.21
N ALA A 675 30.32 42.88 40.69
CA ALA A 675 29.20 42.62 39.80
C ALA A 675 27.84 42.82 40.51
N ILE A 676 27.66 42.28 41.72
CA ILE A 676 26.43 42.48 42.51
C ILE A 676 26.24 43.97 42.82
N TYR A 677 27.31 44.67 43.23
CA TYR A 677 27.24 46.11 43.53
C TYR A 677 26.78 46.92 42.31
N ASN A 678 27.33 46.63 41.13
CA ASN A 678 26.97 47.29 39.88
C ASN A 678 25.52 47.00 39.47
N GLU A 679 25.06 45.75 39.57
CA GLU A 679 23.68 45.35 39.29
C GLU A 679 22.70 46.13 40.16
N LEU A 680 22.96 46.22 41.46
CA LEU A 680 22.11 46.95 42.40
C LEU A 680 22.21 48.48 42.24
N GLN A 681 23.40 49.02 41.95
CA GLN A 681 23.62 50.44 41.65
C GLN A 681 22.83 50.88 40.42
N SER A 682 22.76 50.02 39.40
CA SER A 682 22.01 50.31 38.16
C SER A 682 20.53 50.58 38.39
N LEU A 683 19.97 50.10 39.51
CA LEU A 683 18.59 50.33 39.93
C LEU A 683 18.41 51.59 40.78
N GLY A 684 19.49 52.30 41.10
CA GLY A 684 19.45 53.54 41.88
C GLY A 684 19.17 53.36 43.38
N GLN A 685 19.39 52.16 43.95
CA GLN A 685 18.95 51.83 45.31
C GLN A 685 20.04 51.34 46.28
N VAL A 686 21.32 51.28 45.91
CA VAL A 686 22.39 51.07 46.90
C VAL A 686 22.82 52.39 47.50
N SER A 687 22.45 52.63 48.77
CA SER A 687 22.81 53.84 49.51
C SER A 687 24.11 53.71 50.31
N ILE A 688 24.77 52.54 50.25
CA ILE A 688 25.99 52.26 51.01
C ILE A 688 27.26 52.34 50.14
N PRO A 689 28.38 52.87 50.68
CA PRO A 689 29.68 52.82 50.04
C PRO A 689 30.12 51.38 49.71
N PHE A 690 30.90 51.21 48.65
CA PHE A 690 31.39 49.90 48.20
C PHE A 690 32.13 49.10 49.30
N GLU A 691 32.93 49.79 50.14
CA GLU A 691 33.64 49.15 51.26
C GLU A 691 32.69 48.54 52.30
N ASP A 692 31.62 49.25 52.64
CA ASP A 692 30.61 48.75 53.59
C ASP A 692 29.79 47.61 52.95
N PHE A 693 29.47 47.73 51.66
CA PHE A 693 28.79 46.68 50.91
C PHE A 693 29.59 45.38 50.84
N ARG A 694 30.93 45.47 50.69
CA ARG A 694 31.79 44.30 50.70
C ARG A 694 31.57 43.47 51.96
N TYR A 695 31.62 44.09 53.13
CA TYR A 695 31.43 43.38 54.41
C TYR A 695 30.07 42.69 54.53
N GLU A 696 29.02 43.29 53.96
CA GLU A 696 27.68 42.68 53.92
C GLU A 696 27.67 41.41 53.05
N VAL A 697 28.21 41.47 51.83
CA VAL A 697 28.24 40.32 50.91
C VAL A 697 29.04 39.15 51.47
N LEU A 698 30.14 39.43 52.21
CA LEU A 698 30.93 38.38 52.86
C LEU A 698 30.11 37.55 53.86
N SER A 699 29.05 38.14 54.44
CA SER A 699 28.14 37.43 55.36
C SER A 699 27.09 36.57 54.65
N TRP A 700 26.95 36.69 53.33
CA TRP A 700 25.92 35.99 52.56
C TRP A 700 26.34 34.57 52.20
N THR A 701 25.35 33.69 52.06
CA THR A 701 25.57 32.28 51.68
C THR A 701 25.31 32.10 50.19
N PHE A 702 26.27 31.53 49.48
CA PHE A 702 26.14 31.14 48.09
C PHE A 702 25.84 29.65 47.98
N LYS A 703 25.13 29.23 46.93
CA LYS A 703 25.00 27.82 46.54
C LYS A 703 25.94 27.54 45.37
N SER A 704 26.54 26.35 45.37
CA SER A 704 27.49 25.91 44.37
C SER A 704 26.89 24.74 43.58
N ALA A 705 26.83 24.84 42.24
CA ALA A 705 26.32 23.81 41.34
C ALA A 705 26.94 23.96 39.94
N ASP A 706 27.05 22.88 39.16
CA ASP A 706 27.50 22.94 37.75
C ASP A 706 26.32 23.38 36.86
N LEU A 707 26.25 24.69 36.57
CA LEU A 707 25.16 25.34 35.85
C LEU A 707 25.47 25.59 34.37
N THR A 708 26.75 25.56 34.02
CA THR A 708 27.25 25.75 32.65
C THR A 708 27.61 24.43 31.98
N GLY A 709 27.57 23.29 32.68
CA GLY A 709 27.82 21.95 32.14
C GLY A 709 29.27 21.72 31.75
N ASP A 710 30.20 22.53 32.25
CA ASP A 710 31.64 22.47 31.96
C ASP A 710 32.42 21.60 32.96
N GLY A 711 31.71 21.01 33.94
CA GLY A 711 32.29 20.20 35.01
C GLY A 711 32.89 21.03 36.16
N ARG A 712 32.73 22.36 36.14
CA ARG A 712 33.13 23.27 37.21
C ARG A 712 31.89 23.74 37.96
N TYR A 713 32.11 24.21 39.20
CA TYR A 713 31.01 24.73 40.00
C TYR A 713 30.85 26.23 39.76
N ASP A 714 29.63 26.60 39.42
CA ASP A 714 29.11 27.95 39.32
C ASP A 714 28.45 28.36 40.64
N TYR A 715 28.32 29.67 40.87
CA TYR A 715 27.90 30.24 42.14
C TYR A 715 26.55 30.94 42.01
N VAL A 716 25.58 30.52 42.81
CA VAL A 716 24.23 31.08 42.88
C VAL A 716 24.07 31.84 44.19
N LEU A 717 23.64 33.09 44.11
CA LEU A 717 23.26 33.91 45.24
C LEU A 717 21.74 34.12 45.21
N GLU A 718 21.06 33.66 46.25
CA GLU A 718 19.67 34.02 46.54
C GLU A 718 19.67 35.17 47.55
N ILE A 719 19.17 36.34 47.13
CA ILE A 719 19.08 37.56 47.92
C ILE A 719 17.66 37.68 48.45
N ASP A 720 17.52 37.54 49.76
CA ASP A 720 16.27 37.74 50.48
C ASP A 720 15.99 39.22 50.75
N ARG A 721 14.72 39.53 51.02
CA ARG A 721 14.27 40.89 51.35
C ARG A 721 14.96 41.47 52.59
N SER A 722 15.35 40.60 53.52
CA SER A 722 16.09 41.00 54.72
C SER A 722 17.51 41.46 54.43
N GLN A 723 18.11 40.99 53.34
CA GLN A 723 19.45 41.39 52.91
C GLN A 723 19.39 42.69 52.12
N ILE A 724 18.46 42.78 51.15
CA ILE A 724 18.25 43.99 50.34
C ILE A 724 16.76 44.15 50.07
N ASP A 725 16.18 45.29 50.46
CA ASP A 725 14.81 45.67 50.10
C ASP A 725 14.80 46.66 48.91
N LEU A 726 14.27 46.19 47.79
CA LEU A 726 14.11 46.92 46.53
C LEU A 726 12.62 47.19 46.22
N GLY A 727 11.77 47.18 47.25
CA GLY A 727 10.34 47.47 47.16
C GLY A 727 9.52 46.28 46.66
N ASP A 728 8.66 46.52 45.67
CA ASP A 728 7.65 45.56 45.18
C ASP A 728 8.22 44.44 44.30
N ARG A 729 9.50 44.14 44.45
CA ARG A 729 10.18 43.08 43.69
C ARG A 729 9.86 41.71 44.26
N HIS A 730 10.06 40.70 43.41
CA HIS A 730 9.97 39.32 43.83
C HIS A 730 11.23 38.92 44.62
N TYR A 731 11.03 38.11 45.65
CA TYR A 731 12.07 37.56 46.51
C TYR A 731 11.91 36.03 46.65
N PRO A 732 13.02 35.28 46.76
CA PRO A 732 14.40 35.75 46.65
C PRO A 732 14.76 36.17 45.21
N MET A 733 15.63 37.18 45.09
CA MET A 733 16.28 37.52 43.81
C MET A 733 17.50 36.62 43.62
N VAL A 734 17.76 36.18 42.40
CA VAL A 734 18.81 35.23 42.06
C VAL A 734 19.83 35.86 41.11
N VAL A 735 21.09 35.77 41.52
CA VAL A 735 22.25 36.13 40.71
C VAL A 735 23.14 34.91 40.56
N VAL A 736 23.64 34.67 39.35
CA VAL A 736 24.50 33.51 39.05
C VAL A 736 25.80 33.97 38.41
N PHE A 737 26.90 33.42 38.90
CA PHE A 737 28.25 33.63 38.42
C PHE A 737 28.84 32.31 37.93
N ASP A 738 29.64 32.36 36.88
CA ASP A 738 30.43 31.20 36.47
C ASP A 738 31.56 30.89 37.47
N SER A 739 32.26 29.77 37.26
CA SER A 739 33.43 29.39 38.07
C SER A 739 34.57 30.43 38.13
N GLN A 740 34.59 31.44 37.25
CA GLN A 740 35.56 32.53 37.22
C GLN A 740 35.05 33.84 37.85
N GLY A 741 33.81 33.84 38.35
CA GLY A 741 33.15 34.99 38.97
C GLY A 741 32.52 35.96 37.98
N ASP A 742 32.40 35.59 36.71
CA ASP A 742 31.74 36.41 35.70
C ASP A 742 30.21 36.21 35.77
N LEU A 743 29.45 37.30 35.68
CA LEU A 743 27.98 37.29 35.81
C LEU A 743 27.34 36.61 34.58
N ILE A 744 26.59 35.52 34.80
CA ILE A 744 25.91 34.76 33.73
C ILE A 744 24.38 34.83 33.82
N PHE A 745 23.81 35.16 34.98
CA PHE A 745 22.37 35.42 35.12
C PHE A 745 22.10 36.40 36.26
N SER A 746 21.11 37.27 36.08
CA SER A 746 20.62 38.18 37.10
C SER A 746 19.14 38.45 36.87
N ASP A 747 18.32 38.25 37.90
CA ASP A 747 16.93 38.72 37.94
C ASP A 747 16.77 40.09 38.66
N ILE A 748 17.89 40.71 39.06
CA ILE A 748 17.91 42.02 39.70
C ILE A 748 17.52 43.11 38.70
N VAL A 749 18.08 43.12 37.50
CA VAL A 749 17.73 44.15 36.50
C VAL A 749 16.46 43.71 35.77
N ASN A 750 15.38 44.50 35.90
CA ASN A 750 14.01 44.23 35.42
C ASN A 750 13.88 44.18 33.88
N SER A 751 15.00 44.10 33.17
CA SER A 751 15.10 44.06 31.70
C SER A 751 14.82 42.68 31.10
N TYR A 752 14.85 41.62 31.92
CA TYR A 752 14.59 40.26 31.46
C TYR A 752 13.16 39.86 31.80
N SER A 753 12.36 39.54 30.79
CA SER A 753 11.04 38.91 30.92
C SER A 753 11.09 37.48 31.49
N ARG A 754 12.21 37.10 32.14
CA ARG A 754 12.54 35.75 32.61
C ARG A 754 12.95 35.83 34.07
N ARG A 755 12.18 35.19 34.94
CA ARG A 755 12.39 35.15 36.39
C ARG A 755 12.89 33.77 36.80
N TRP A 756 13.85 33.70 37.72
CA TRP A 756 14.31 32.42 38.28
C TRP A 756 13.25 31.82 39.21
N ILE A 757 13.04 30.51 39.14
CA ILE A 757 12.13 29.78 40.04
C ILE A 757 12.90 28.77 40.88
N SER A 758 13.67 27.88 40.24
CA SER A 758 14.43 26.84 40.93
C SER A 758 15.46 26.20 40.03
N LEU A 759 16.45 25.54 40.62
CA LEU A 759 17.34 24.63 39.90
C LEU A 759 16.62 23.31 39.60
N LEU A 760 16.63 22.87 38.34
CA LEU A 760 16.02 21.60 37.96
C LEU A 760 16.99 20.44 38.21
N PRO A 761 16.52 19.29 38.74
CA PRO A 761 17.38 18.12 38.91
C PRO A 761 17.70 17.46 37.56
N GLY A 762 18.93 17.02 37.37
CA GLY A 762 19.36 16.29 36.18
C GLY A 762 20.86 16.42 35.94
N SER A 763 21.37 15.71 34.93
CA SER A 763 22.74 15.90 34.43
C SER A 763 22.85 17.07 33.45
N SER A 764 21.70 17.60 33.02
CA SER A 764 21.61 18.82 32.23
C SER A 764 21.50 20.01 33.19
N SER A 765 22.41 20.97 33.04
CA SER A 765 22.48 22.19 33.84
C SER A 765 21.33 23.17 33.50
N GLN A 766 20.09 22.72 33.69
CA GLN A 766 18.89 23.45 33.36
C GLN A 766 18.27 24.07 34.62
N ILE A 767 17.68 25.24 34.44
CA ILE A 767 16.98 25.98 35.48
C ILE A 767 15.52 26.15 35.10
N LEU A 768 14.64 26.18 36.09
CA LEU A 768 13.24 26.53 35.90
C LEU A 768 13.10 28.03 35.99
N THR A 769 12.48 28.61 34.97
CA THR A 769 12.21 30.04 34.90
C THR A 769 10.76 30.31 34.57
N GLU A 770 10.27 31.48 34.95
CA GLU A 770 8.95 31.97 34.57
C GLU A 770 9.09 33.10 33.54
N VAL A 771 8.37 32.98 32.42
CA VAL A 771 8.35 33.93 31.31
C VAL A 771 6.91 34.17 30.89
N ASN A 772 6.43 35.41 31.01
CA ASN A 772 5.09 35.84 30.59
C ASN A 772 3.95 34.95 31.12
N GLY A 773 4.03 34.55 32.38
CA GLY A 773 3.04 33.71 33.06
C GLY A 773 3.18 32.21 32.78
N ARG A 774 4.29 31.75 32.19
CA ARG A 774 4.53 30.33 31.86
C ARG A 774 5.89 29.86 32.36
N TYR A 775 5.98 28.58 32.70
CA TYR A 775 7.22 27.97 33.14
C TYR A 775 8.03 27.41 31.97
N GLU A 776 9.35 27.62 31.99
CA GLU A 776 10.28 27.12 30.99
C GLU A 776 11.54 26.56 31.67
N ALA A 777 11.97 25.37 31.25
CA ALA A 777 13.32 24.88 31.46
C ALA A 777 14.28 25.60 30.50
N TRP A 778 15.31 26.23 31.06
CA TRP A 778 16.27 27.00 30.29
C TRP A 778 17.70 26.60 30.64
N SER A 779 18.58 26.64 29.66
CA SER A 779 20.02 26.37 29.80
C SER A 779 20.77 27.68 29.81
N LEU A 780 21.75 27.82 30.71
CA LEU A 780 22.60 29.01 30.82
C LEU A 780 23.71 29.07 29.75
N GLN A 781 23.89 28.00 28.96
CA GLN A 781 24.83 27.90 27.83
C GLN A 781 24.43 28.70 26.60
#